data_AF-A0A814SGN2-F1
#
_entry.id   AF-A0A814SGN2-F1
#
_cell.length_a   1.000
_cell.length_b   1.000
_cell.length_c   1.000
_cell.angle_alpha   90.00
_cell.angle_beta   90.00
_cell.angle_gamma   90.00
#
_symmetry.space_group_name_H-M   'P 1'
#
loop_
_entity.id
_entity.type
_entity.pdbx_description
1 polymer ?
#
loop_
_entity_poly.entity_id
_entity_poly.type
_entity_poly.pdbx_seq_one_letter_code
_entity_poly.pdbx_strand_id
1 'polypeptide(L)'
;MVDLKKRAFWHFTFKDILAILCSAAIPIALATYTAIGSQQQKKEAEKTRQFDLEQSRELRQQTLYDEFINNIFKLDNYGYLKERKNPWAFANAYYRAAHRQWDTIRKADVIQFLKEKHLIGRNNCTNECKTTNLDDIIRLNKLNFDNVYLASEIGALHQLDLECVAFHQISMSNGKFSSVSLNGASFDGAQLDKVTFNSSSLVCASFNGVNLSGADFGNSNLTSAQFSNSDLSGAKITEDQIKQASFHNVTMPNGEKSETTSSTTTKEPITQTTTIIKTKKATTTSPSSTTTTGLCIQVTYPYDAHSYWAMENNSADSISNLSGTALNSPTYMNGGMNGGYTLRLISSSNQYITIPTYQSFVSTSFTVEMWIYPTSLSSGTSYGLFSQYESLTQDHNLYLILSGGNLKMGFWNDDVTSETALLANTGYHVAFVYDNSSQTQIIYLNGVQDISRSSAGPYLGASGAIHIGNYYDGSNHTFDGYIDEVTLYMNARSASDILSDATLTTWHSFDCGISFDSGPNRINGMASNVMLASGRVGQGLSFISSSSYYQLYGFVGLGISNHPYSISLWIQRTSTGGGTLVHVSENRDESGWCVDFMGFSSSGHIIGVSYDGVIRDVVGPVVSTNVWTHVATTFSTTNGVRLYVNGSLIGSTGAMVYSASGKVNTVTLGNHRVGGCSVNSIDPGTFYGYLDEFRLYSRELSPVDVIALANP
;
A
#
# COMPACT_ATOMS: atom_id res chain seq x y z
N MET A 1 5.25 85.01 -59.94
CA MET A 1 5.70 84.35 -58.69
C MET A 1 5.23 82.91 -58.76
N VAL A 2 6.20 81.99 -58.74
CA VAL A 2 6.19 80.65 -58.13
C VAL A 2 5.13 79.67 -58.68
N ASP A 3 5.47 78.79 -59.62
CA ASP A 3 6.25 77.54 -59.49
C ASP A 3 5.48 76.38 -58.81
N LEU A 4 5.74 75.17 -59.33
CA LEU A 4 5.54 73.83 -58.74
C LEU A 4 4.46 72.91 -59.34
N LYS A 5 4.98 72.06 -60.24
CA LYS A 5 4.92 70.59 -60.21
C LYS A 5 3.57 69.93 -60.46
N LYS A 6 3.42 69.49 -61.72
CA LYS A 6 2.83 68.20 -62.09
C LYS A 6 3.42 67.09 -61.19
N ARG A 7 2.66 66.60 -60.21
CA ARG A 7 3.02 65.37 -59.48
C ARG A 7 2.56 64.16 -60.30
N ALA A 8 3.52 63.47 -60.89
CA ALA A 8 3.38 62.11 -61.37
C ALA A 8 3.05 61.21 -60.17
N PHE A 9 1.89 60.55 -60.20
CA PHE A 9 1.50 59.55 -59.23
C PHE A 9 1.32 58.23 -60.01
N TRP A 10 2.31 57.34 -59.84
CA TRP A 10 2.38 55.93 -60.24
C TRP A 10 2.26 55.56 -61.74
N HIS A 11 3.41 55.37 -62.39
CA HIS A 11 3.56 54.40 -63.48
C HIS A 11 4.45 53.26 -63.01
N PHE A 12 3.85 52.27 -62.34
CA PHE A 12 4.49 50.97 -62.20
C PHE A 12 4.33 50.21 -63.51
N THR A 13 5.43 49.71 -64.08
CA THR A 13 5.35 48.82 -65.24
C THR A 13 4.93 47.42 -64.80
N PHE A 14 4.39 46.61 -65.72
CA PHE A 14 4.01 45.22 -65.43
C PHE A 14 5.17 44.40 -64.84
N LYS A 15 6.42 44.71 -65.23
CA LYS A 15 7.63 44.11 -64.66
C LYS A 15 7.85 44.48 -63.19
N ASP A 16 7.55 45.72 -62.80
CA ASP A 16 7.73 46.19 -61.42
C ASP A 16 6.70 45.54 -60.48
N ILE A 17 5.45 45.41 -60.94
CA ILE A 17 4.39 44.71 -60.21
C ILE A 17 4.73 43.23 -60.04
N LEU A 18 5.26 42.58 -61.09
CA LEU A 18 5.67 41.18 -61.04
C LEU A 18 6.85 40.95 -60.08
N ALA A 19 7.84 41.85 -60.05
CA ALA A 19 8.98 41.77 -59.14
C ALA A 19 8.57 41.94 -57.67
N ILE A 20 7.62 42.84 -57.37
CA ILE A 20 7.05 43.01 -56.03
C ILE A 20 6.24 41.77 -55.62
N LEU A 21 5.43 41.21 -56.51
CA LEU A 21 4.66 39.99 -56.23
C LEU A 21 5.57 38.77 -56.01
N CYS A 22 6.61 38.60 -56.81
CA CYS A 22 7.58 37.50 -56.64
C CYS A 22 8.43 37.65 -55.36
N SER A 23 8.81 38.88 -54.97
CA SER A 23 9.59 39.10 -53.75
C SER A 23 8.75 38.98 -52.47
N ALA A 24 7.44 39.26 -52.51
CA ALA A 24 6.52 39.08 -51.39
C ALA A 24 5.95 37.65 -51.28
N ALA A 25 5.89 36.88 -52.37
CA ALA A 25 5.31 35.54 -52.39
C ALA A 25 6.08 34.54 -51.50
N ILE A 26 7.42 34.57 -51.50
CA ILE A 26 8.24 33.64 -50.72
C ILE A 26 8.09 33.90 -49.20
N PRO A 27 8.20 35.15 -48.69
CA PRO A 27 7.94 35.45 -47.29
C PRO A 27 6.52 35.10 -46.84
N ILE A 28 5.50 35.37 -47.68
CA ILE A 28 4.10 35.06 -47.36
C ILE A 28 3.88 33.55 -47.32
N ALA A 29 4.41 32.80 -48.30
CA ALA A 29 4.34 31.34 -48.30
C ALA A 29 5.03 30.74 -47.06
N LEU A 30 6.20 31.25 -46.69
CA LEU A 30 6.92 30.80 -45.49
C LEU A 30 6.17 31.14 -44.19
N ALA A 31 5.58 32.33 -44.10
CA ALA A 31 4.75 32.75 -42.96
C ALA A 31 3.47 31.91 -42.84
N THR A 32 2.82 31.57 -43.96
CA THR A 32 1.64 30.70 -43.95
C THR A 32 1.99 29.26 -43.60
N TYR A 33 3.09 28.71 -44.13
CA TYR A 33 3.57 27.37 -43.80
C TYR A 33 3.94 27.24 -42.32
N THR A 34 4.66 28.22 -41.77
CA THR A 34 5.00 28.23 -40.34
C THR A 34 3.77 28.42 -39.44
N ALA A 35 2.80 29.25 -39.84
CA ALA A 35 1.55 29.40 -39.10
C ALA A 35 0.72 28.11 -39.07
N ILE A 36 0.59 27.42 -40.21
CA ILE A 36 -0.11 26.13 -40.32
C ILE A 36 0.60 25.06 -39.48
N GLY A 37 1.93 24.97 -39.57
CA GLY A 37 2.73 24.06 -38.74
C GLY A 37 2.54 24.31 -37.24
N SER A 38 2.52 25.58 -36.81
CA SER A 38 2.28 25.94 -35.39
C SER A 38 0.87 25.55 -34.91
N GLN A 39 -0.14 25.63 -35.78
CA GLN A 39 -1.52 25.26 -35.47
C GLN A 39 -1.68 23.73 -35.37
N GLN A 40 -0.98 22.98 -36.22
CA GLN A 40 -0.95 21.52 -36.16
C GLN A 40 -0.26 21.05 -34.87
N GLN A 41 0.90 21.62 -34.53
CA GLN A 41 1.61 21.30 -33.28
C GLN A 41 0.78 21.61 -32.04
N LYS A 42 0.04 22.72 -32.02
CA LYS A 42 -0.88 23.03 -30.90
C LYS A 42 -2.00 22.00 -30.75
N LYS A 43 -2.60 21.57 -31.86
CA LYS A 43 -3.66 20.55 -31.85
C LYS A 43 -3.15 19.18 -31.42
N GLU A 44 -1.94 18.80 -31.83
CA GLU A 44 -1.31 17.55 -31.37
C GLU A 44 -0.97 17.62 -29.88
N ALA A 45 -0.37 18.71 -29.41
CA ALA A 45 -0.07 18.91 -27.99
C ALA A 45 -1.34 18.88 -27.11
N GLU A 46 -2.45 19.43 -27.60
CA GLU A 46 -3.72 19.40 -26.88
C GLU A 46 -4.34 18.00 -26.82
N LYS A 47 -4.21 17.20 -27.89
CA LYS A 47 -4.62 15.79 -27.90
C LYS A 47 -3.76 14.95 -26.95
N THR A 48 -2.44 15.11 -26.98
CA THR A 48 -1.53 14.43 -26.05
C THR A 48 -1.86 14.79 -24.61
N ARG A 49 -2.11 16.06 -24.31
CA ARG A 49 -2.51 16.49 -22.96
C ARG A 49 -3.82 15.86 -22.49
N GLN A 50 -4.82 15.71 -23.36
CA GLN A 50 -6.08 15.05 -23.00
C GLN A 50 -5.87 13.55 -22.74
N PHE A 51 -5.06 12.89 -23.57
CA PHE A 51 -4.68 11.49 -23.38
C PHE A 51 -3.92 11.27 -22.07
N ASP A 52 -2.96 12.14 -21.74
CA ASP A 52 -2.21 12.06 -20.47
C ASP A 52 -3.12 12.31 -19.25
N LEU A 53 -4.08 13.24 -19.38
CA LEU A 53 -5.09 13.47 -18.34
C LEU A 53 -6.00 12.26 -18.14
N GLU A 54 -6.42 11.59 -19.23
CA GLU A 54 -7.21 10.37 -19.16
C GLU A 54 -6.41 9.22 -18.53
N GLN A 55 -5.17 8.98 -18.96
CA GLN A 55 -4.30 7.99 -18.33
C GLN A 55 -4.05 8.29 -16.85
N SER A 56 -3.82 9.56 -16.49
CA SER A 56 -3.62 9.94 -15.08
C SER A 56 -4.86 9.72 -14.23
N ARG A 57 -6.07 9.93 -14.80
CA ARG A 57 -7.34 9.64 -14.13
C ARG A 57 -7.53 8.14 -13.97
N GLU A 58 -7.26 7.35 -15.01
CA GLU A 58 -7.35 5.90 -14.96
C GLU A 58 -6.37 5.30 -13.95
N LEU A 59 -5.11 5.75 -13.97
CA LEU A 59 -4.09 5.34 -13.01
C LEU A 59 -4.53 5.69 -11.59
N ARG A 60 -5.03 6.90 -11.35
CA ARG A 60 -5.55 7.31 -10.03
C ARG A 60 -6.71 6.43 -9.56
N GLN A 61 -7.63 6.09 -10.46
CA GLN A 61 -8.75 5.21 -10.15
C GLN A 61 -8.29 3.76 -9.88
N GLN A 62 -7.25 3.31 -10.59
CA GLN A 62 -6.63 2.00 -10.38
C GLN A 62 -5.93 1.93 -9.02
N THR A 63 -5.13 2.94 -8.67
CA THR A 63 -4.48 3.02 -7.36
C THR A 63 -5.50 3.02 -6.23
N LEU A 64 -6.59 3.78 -6.34
CA LEU A 64 -7.67 3.79 -5.35
C LEU A 64 -8.37 2.43 -5.22
N TYR A 65 -8.48 1.68 -6.30
CA TYR A 65 -9.03 0.32 -6.29
C TYR A 65 -8.06 -0.65 -5.60
N ASP A 66 -6.79 -0.65 -6.00
CA ASP A 66 -5.77 -1.55 -5.44
C ASP A 66 -5.56 -1.29 -3.94
N GLU A 67 -5.51 -0.02 -3.53
CA GLU A 67 -5.42 0.39 -2.13
C GLU A 67 -6.63 -0.11 -1.33
N PHE A 68 -7.84 0.00 -1.90
CA PHE A 68 -9.04 -0.48 -1.25
C PHE A 68 -9.02 -1.99 -1.06
N ILE A 69 -8.68 -2.75 -2.10
CA ILE A 69 -8.60 -4.20 -2.05
C ILE A 69 -7.58 -4.64 -0.99
N ASN A 70 -6.39 -4.04 -0.98
CA ASN A 70 -5.35 -4.32 0.01
C ASN A 70 -5.83 -4.03 1.44
N ASN A 71 -6.55 -2.92 1.66
CA ASN A 71 -7.05 -2.57 2.98
C ASN A 71 -8.18 -3.50 3.46
N ILE A 72 -9.03 -3.99 2.56
CA ILE A 72 -10.03 -5.02 2.90
C ILE A 72 -9.35 -6.34 3.25
N PHE A 73 -8.33 -6.76 2.48
CA PHE A 73 -7.55 -7.96 2.80
C PHE A 73 -6.89 -7.89 4.18
N LYS A 74 -6.30 -6.74 4.53
CA LYS A 74 -5.75 -6.53 5.87
C LYS A 74 -6.80 -6.67 6.97
N LEU A 75 -7.98 -6.07 6.79
CA LEU A 75 -9.07 -6.17 7.78
C LEU A 75 -9.53 -7.61 8.00
N ASP A 76 -9.54 -8.44 6.96
CA ASP A 76 -9.83 -9.87 7.04
C ASP A 76 -8.74 -10.63 7.81
N ASN A 77 -7.47 -10.41 7.44
CA ASN A 77 -6.33 -11.11 8.03
C ASN A 77 -6.19 -10.85 9.54
N TYR A 78 -6.46 -9.62 9.99
CA TYR A 78 -6.44 -9.27 11.41
C TYR A 78 -7.70 -9.69 12.19
N GLY A 79 -8.63 -10.42 11.55
CA GLY A 79 -9.85 -10.93 12.18
C GLY A 79 -10.83 -9.85 12.61
N TYR A 80 -10.70 -8.62 12.10
CA TYR A 80 -11.68 -7.55 12.35
C TYR A 80 -13.01 -7.84 11.66
N LEU A 81 -13.04 -8.72 10.67
CA LEU A 81 -14.26 -9.16 10.00
C LEU A 81 -14.97 -10.34 10.73
N LYS A 82 -14.42 -10.84 11.85
CA LYS A 82 -15.04 -11.89 12.68
C LYS A 82 -16.12 -11.32 13.61
N GLU A 83 -17.22 -12.05 13.79
CA GLU A 83 -18.53 -11.62 14.30
C GLU A 83 -18.65 -11.04 15.74
N ARG A 84 -17.56 -10.62 16.40
CA ARG A 84 -17.64 -10.16 17.81
C ARG A 84 -16.93 -8.86 18.17
N LYS A 85 -16.24 -8.17 17.25
CA LYS A 85 -15.55 -6.90 17.54
C LYS A 85 -16.09 -5.76 16.70
N ASN A 86 -17.14 -5.05 17.15
CA ASN A 86 -17.87 -3.96 16.44
C ASN A 86 -17.11 -3.26 15.28
N PRO A 87 -16.98 -3.92 14.11
CA PRO A 87 -16.13 -3.48 13.00
C PRO A 87 -16.95 -2.67 11.97
N TRP A 88 -18.25 -2.55 12.24
CA TRP A 88 -19.26 -2.04 11.33
C TRP A 88 -19.11 -0.56 11.05
N ALA A 89 -18.41 0.21 11.89
CA ALA A 89 -18.19 1.62 11.62
C ALA A 89 -16.99 1.83 10.68
N PHE A 90 -15.90 1.10 10.89
CA PHE A 90 -14.63 1.36 10.23
C PHE A 90 -14.61 0.86 8.77
N ALA A 91 -14.91 -0.42 8.55
CA ALA A 91 -14.96 -0.99 7.20
C ALA A 91 -16.02 -0.28 6.32
N ASN A 92 -17.16 0.08 6.93
CA ASN A 92 -18.19 0.85 6.23
C ASN A 92 -17.82 2.30 5.96
N ALA A 93 -17.09 2.97 6.87
CA ALA A 93 -16.61 4.34 6.63
C ALA A 93 -15.60 4.35 5.48
N TYR A 94 -14.68 3.38 5.47
CA TYR A 94 -13.68 3.25 4.42
C TYR A 94 -14.33 2.94 3.06
N TYR A 95 -15.21 1.94 3.00
CA TYR A 95 -15.98 1.64 1.79
C TYR A 95 -16.78 2.85 1.28
N ARG A 96 -17.46 3.58 2.18
CA ARG A 96 -18.20 4.80 1.82
C ARG A 96 -17.33 5.92 1.27
N ALA A 97 -16.12 6.08 1.80
CA ALA A 97 -15.17 7.07 1.33
C ALA A 97 -14.65 6.72 -0.08
N ALA A 98 -14.34 5.44 -0.32
CA ALA A 98 -13.87 4.95 -1.61
C ALA A 98 -14.98 4.93 -2.67
N HIS A 99 -16.19 4.49 -2.30
CA HIS A 99 -17.37 4.41 -3.18
C HIS A 99 -17.73 5.73 -3.86
N ARG A 100 -17.49 6.87 -3.20
CA ARG A 100 -17.75 8.20 -3.77
C ARG A 100 -16.78 8.58 -4.89
N GLN A 101 -15.61 7.93 -4.94
CA GLN A 101 -14.53 8.28 -5.85
C GLN A 101 -14.50 7.37 -7.08
N TRP A 102 -15.06 6.17 -7.00
CA TRP A 102 -15.06 5.21 -8.09
C TRP A 102 -16.07 5.51 -9.20
N ASP A 103 -15.68 5.14 -10.42
CA ASP A 103 -16.58 5.02 -11.56
C ASP A 103 -17.53 3.82 -11.45
N THR A 104 -18.43 3.68 -12.42
CA THR A 104 -19.46 2.65 -12.45
C THR A 104 -18.92 1.25 -12.70
N ILE A 105 -17.79 1.10 -13.40
CA ILE A 105 -17.19 -0.20 -13.72
C ILE A 105 -16.55 -0.78 -12.46
N ARG A 106 -15.71 0.02 -11.77
CA ARG A 106 -15.04 -0.41 -10.55
C ARG A 106 -16.03 -0.70 -9.41
N LYS A 107 -17.14 0.04 -9.34
CA LYS A 107 -18.23 -0.27 -8.39
C LYS A 107 -18.82 -1.67 -8.62
N ALA A 108 -18.88 -2.12 -9.87
CA ALA A 108 -19.36 -3.45 -10.23
C ALA A 108 -18.35 -4.55 -9.84
N ASP A 109 -17.06 -4.32 -10.11
CA ASP A 109 -16.00 -5.27 -9.73
C ASP A 109 -15.90 -5.43 -8.21
N VAL A 110 -15.96 -4.31 -7.49
CA VAL A 110 -15.87 -4.33 -6.02
C VAL A 110 -17.07 -5.04 -5.40
N ILE A 111 -18.30 -4.81 -5.88
CA ILE A 111 -19.46 -5.48 -5.27
C ILE A 111 -19.40 -6.99 -5.46
N GLN A 112 -18.90 -7.46 -6.59
CA GLN A 112 -18.65 -8.88 -6.84
C GLN A 112 -17.60 -9.44 -5.86
N PHE A 113 -16.47 -8.76 -5.74
CA PHE A 113 -15.42 -9.14 -4.78
C PHE A 113 -15.95 -9.22 -3.34
N LEU A 114 -16.74 -8.24 -2.90
CA LEU A 114 -17.33 -8.22 -1.56
C LEU A 114 -18.22 -9.43 -1.31
N LYS A 115 -18.96 -9.88 -2.33
CA LYS A 115 -19.81 -11.07 -2.24
C LYS A 115 -18.99 -12.36 -2.20
N GLU A 116 -17.96 -12.47 -3.03
CA GLU A 116 -17.03 -13.63 -3.04
C GLU A 116 -16.30 -13.81 -1.71
N LYS A 117 -15.99 -12.71 -1.03
CA LYS A 117 -15.38 -12.71 0.30
C LYS A 117 -16.38 -12.83 1.45
N HIS A 118 -17.66 -13.08 1.14
CA HIS A 118 -18.75 -13.15 2.13
C HIS A 118 -18.81 -11.91 3.04
N LEU A 119 -18.48 -10.72 2.53
CA LEU A 119 -18.59 -9.45 3.27
C LEU A 119 -19.99 -8.84 3.13
N ILE A 120 -20.69 -9.23 2.07
CA ILE A 120 -22.10 -8.96 1.79
C ILE A 120 -22.81 -10.24 1.36
N GLY A 121 -24.13 -10.27 1.45
CA GLY A 121 -24.93 -11.43 1.06
C GLY A 121 -24.61 -12.67 1.90
N ARG A 122 -24.37 -12.49 3.21
CA ARG A 122 -24.09 -13.58 4.17
C ARG A 122 -25.34 -14.37 4.56
N ASN A 123 -26.52 -13.82 4.30
CA ASN A 123 -27.78 -14.46 4.61
C ASN A 123 -27.94 -15.76 3.81
N ASN A 124 -28.42 -16.82 4.46
CA ASN A 124 -28.93 -17.99 3.76
C ASN A 124 -30.42 -17.75 3.46
N CYS A 125 -30.74 -17.37 2.22
CA CYS A 125 -32.09 -16.99 1.79
C CYS A 125 -32.75 -18.02 0.83
N THR A 126 -32.08 -19.15 0.56
CA THR A 126 -32.44 -20.06 -0.54
C THR A 126 -33.37 -21.22 -0.14
N ASN A 127 -33.57 -21.49 1.16
CA ASN A 127 -34.56 -22.46 1.61
C ASN A 127 -35.90 -21.76 1.95
N GLU A 128 -36.88 -21.90 1.05
CA GLU A 128 -38.29 -21.45 1.24
C GLU A 128 -38.51 -19.93 1.38
N CYS A 129 -37.66 -19.10 0.78
CA CYS A 129 -37.66 -17.64 0.98
C CYS A 129 -37.55 -17.24 2.48
N LYS A 130 -36.94 -18.09 3.32
CA LYS A 130 -36.66 -17.79 4.73
C LYS A 130 -35.26 -17.22 4.85
N THR A 131 -35.13 -16.08 5.50
CA THR A 131 -33.83 -15.45 5.78
C THR A 131 -33.36 -15.81 7.18
N THR A 132 -32.19 -16.43 7.33
CA THR A 132 -31.44 -16.35 8.60
C THR A 132 -30.77 -15.00 8.67
N ASN A 133 -31.02 -14.23 9.73
CA ASN A 133 -30.55 -12.84 9.83
C ASN A 133 -29.07 -12.81 10.24
N LEU A 134 -28.17 -12.84 9.26
CA LEU A 134 -26.76 -12.55 9.42
C LEU A 134 -26.51 -11.15 8.85
N ASP A 135 -26.20 -10.19 9.71
CA ASP A 135 -25.90 -8.82 9.27
C ASP A 135 -24.75 -8.82 8.26
N ASP A 136 -24.86 -8.14 7.13
CA ASP A 136 -23.71 -7.95 6.25
C ASP A 136 -22.61 -7.14 6.97
N ILE A 137 -21.34 -7.50 6.74
CA ILE A 137 -20.20 -6.80 7.35
C ILE A 137 -20.08 -5.40 6.76
N ILE A 138 -20.24 -5.31 5.44
CA ILE A 138 -20.32 -4.05 4.70
C ILE A 138 -21.78 -3.75 4.34
N ARG A 139 -22.27 -2.60 4.80
CA ARG A 139 -23.63 -2.13 4.57
C ARG A 139 -23.67 -1.20 3.37
N LEU A 140 -24.30 -1.68 2.30
CA LEU A 140 -24.48 -0.95 1.05
C LEU A 140 -25.55 0.15 1.11
N ASN A 141 -26.20 0.31 2.26
CA ASN A 141 -27.38 1.15 2.36
C ASN A 141 -27.11 2.63 2.09
N LYS A 142 -28.01 3.30 1.37
CA LYS A 142 -27.90 4.75 1.04
C LYS A 142 -26.70 5.10 0.14
N LEU A 143 -26.15 4.14 -0.58
CA LEU A 143 -25.09 4.38 -1.56
C LEU A 143 -25.67 4.65 -2.95
N ASN A 144 -24.87 5.26 -3.82
CA ASN A 144 -25.23 5.58 -5.20
C ASN A 144 -24.47 4.68 -6.20
N PHE A 145 -25.23 3.83 -6.87
CA PHE A 145 -24.84 2.93 -7.96
C PHE A 145 -25.64 3.24 -9.24
N ASP A 146 -26.05 4.49 -9.43
CA ASP A 146 -26.77 4.89 -10.63
C ASP A 146 -25.90 4.60 -11.87
N ASN A 147 -26.55 4.12 -12.94
CA ASN A 147 -25.90 3.75 -14.21
C ASN A 147 -24.90 2.58 -14.10
N VAL A 148 -24.90 1.81 -13.01
CA VAL A 148 -24.05 0.60 -12.90
C VAL A 148 -24.41 -0.42 -13.97
N TYR A 149 -23.41 -1.11 -14.51
CA TYR A 149 -23.58 -2.19 -15.49
C TYR A 149 -23.05 -3.50 -14.88
N LEU A 150 -23.93 -4.45 -14.66
CA LEU A 150 -23.66 -5.77 -14.10
C LEU A 150 -24.16 -6.80 -15.10
N ALA A 151 -23.24 -7.51 -15.74
CA ALA A 151 -23.59 -8.50 -16.75
C ALA A 151 -22.76 -9.77 -16.58
N SER A 152 -23.41 -10.92 -16.73
CA SER A 152 -22.74 -12.20 -16.90
C SER A 152 -22.80 -12.61 -18.38
N GLU A 153 -21.69 -13.14 -18.92
CA GLU A 153 -21.69 -13.70 -20.27
C GLU A 153 -22.50 -15.00 -20.31
N ILE A 154 -23.38 -15.12 -21.30
CA ILE A 154 -24.21 -16.31 -21.50
C ILE A 154 -23.29 -17.51 -21.80
N GLY A 155 -23.19 -18.47 -20.88
CA GLY A 155 -22.38 -19.69 -21.02
C GLY A 155 -21.07 -19.71 -20.24
N ALA A 156 -20.75 -18.68 -19.45
CA ALA A 156 -19.63 -18.71 -18.52
C ALA A 156 -19.89 -19.72 -17.37
N LEU A 157 -18.82 -20.38 -16.89
CA LEU A 157 -18.85 -21.39 -15.82
C LEU A 157 -19.39 -20.88 -14.47
N HIS A 158 -19.42 -19.55 -14.27
CA HIS A 158 -20.01 -18.91 -13.10
C HIS A 158 -20.87 -17.70 -13.51
N GLN A 159 -22.16 -17.73 -13.21
CA GLN A 159 -23.02 -16.55 -13.29
C GLN A 159 -22.55 -15.50 -12.28
N LEU A 160 -22.76 -14.21 -12.57
CA LEU A 160 -22.56 -13.16 -11.57
C LEU A 160 -23.56 -13.39 -10.43
N ASP A 161 -23.04 -13.79 -9.27
CA ASP A 161 -23.83 -14.19 -8.09
C ASP A 161 -23.89 -13.02 -7.10
N LEU A 162 -25.08 -12.47 -6.93
CA LEU A 162 -25.42 -11.46 -5.93
C LEU A 162 -26.61 -11.93 -5.07
N GLU A 163 -26.71 -13.24 -4.83
CA GLU A 163 -27.78 -13.84 -4.04
C GLU A 163 -27.74 -13.32 -2.59
N CYS A 164 -28.93 -13.12 -2.02
CA CYS A 164 -29.15 -12.71 -0.64
C CYS A 164 -28.51 -11.37 -0.21
N VAL A 165 -28.03 -10.56 -1.16
CA VAL A 165 -27.40 -9.26 -0.87
C VAL A 165 -28.43 -8.21 -0.44
N ALA A 166 -28.09 -7.42 0.59
CA ALA A 166 -28.95 -6.37 1.12
C ALA A 166 -28.69 -5.00 0.46
N PHE A 167 -29.52 -4.66 -0.52
CA PHE A 167 -29.59 -3.37 -1.23
C PHE A 167 -30.64 -2.42 -0.61
N HIS A 168 -30.62 -2.24 0.70
CA HIS A 168 -31.59 -1.37 1.38
C HIS A 168 -31.33 0.13 1.09
N GLN A 169 -32.36 0.87 0.65
CA GLN A 169 -32.30 2.33 0.49
C GLN A 169 -31.18 2.86 -0.44
N ILE A 170 -30.72 2.06 -1.38
CA ILE A 170 -29.67 2.43 -2.35
C ILE A 170 -30.30 3.09 -3.58
N SER A 171 -29.53 3.92 -4.28
CA SER A 171 -29.85 4.44 -5.61
C SER A 171 -29.15 3.61 -6.69
N MET A 172 -29.90 3.04 -7.63
CA MET A 172 -29.40 2.34 -8.83
C MET A 172 -30.23 2.76 -10.06
N SER A 173 -30.61 4.03 -10.13
CA SER A 173 -31.40 4.56 -11.24
C SER A 173 -30.66 4.33 -12.57
N ASN A 174 -31.37 3.87 -13.59
CA ASN A 174 -30.80 3.47 -14.90
C ASN A 174 -29.76 2.34 -14.84
N GLY A 175 -29.67 1.58 -13.74
CA GLY A 175 -28.80 0.42 -13.63
C GLY A 175 -29.17 -0.69 -14.61
N LYS A 176 -28.19 -1.49 -15.03
CA LYS A 176 -28.37 -2.57 -16.00
C LYS A 176 -27.85 -3.89 -15.44
N PHE A 177 -28.76 -4.84 -15.25
CA PHE A 177 -28.50 -6.19 -14.78
C PHE A 177 -28.84 -7.17 -15.91
N SER A 178 -27.84 -7.88 -16.42
CA SER A 178 -28.00 -8.85 -17.50
C SER A 178 -27.49 -10.22 -17.06
N SER A 179 -28.37 -11.21 -16.99
CA SER A 179 -28.00 -12.58 -16.60
C SER A 179 -27.33 -12.71 -15.23
N VAL A 180 -27.80 -11.91 -14.25
CA VAL A 180 -27.29 -11.91 -12.86
C VAL A 180 -28.19 -12.75 -11.96
N SER A 181 -27.62 -13.49 -11.00
CA SER A 181 -28.39 -14.12 -9.92
C SER A 181 -28.59 -13.13 -8.78
N LEU A 182 -29.84 -12.76 -8.51
CA LEU A 182 -30.27 -11.86 -7.44
C LEU A 182 -31.30 -12.55 -6.53
N ASN A 183 -31.23 -13.88 -6.43
CA ASN A 183 -32.18 -14.66 -5.65
C ASN A 183 -32.15 -14.23 -4.18
N GLY A 184 -33.31 -13.92 -3.63
CA GLY A 184 -33.51 -13.44 -2.26
C GLY A 184 -32.78 -12.15 -1.90
N ALA A 185 -32.30 -11.38 -2.89
CA ALA A 185 -31.78 -10.05 -2.66
C ALA A 185 -32.88 -9.12 -2.12
N SER A 186 -32.52 -8.20 -1.23
CA SER A 186 -33.46 -7.23 -0.67
C SER A 186 -33.18 -5.83 -1.19
N PHE A 187 -34.12 -5.26 -1.92
CA PHE A 187 -34.07 -3.89 -2.46
C PHE A 187 -34.92 -2.91 -1.66
N ASP A 188 -35.31 -3.25 -0.42
CA ASP A 188 -36.32 -2.47 0.30
C ASP A 188 -35.94 -0.99 0.45
N GLY A 189 -36.86 -0.11 0.05
CA GLY A 189 -36.69 1.34 0.04
C GLY A 189 -35.72 1.88 -1.02
N ALA A 190 -35.23 1.07 -1.96
CA ALA A 190 -34.31 1.50 -3.00
C ALA A 190 -34.97 2.40 -4.07
N GLN A 191 -34.14 3.16 -4.79
CA GLN A 191 -34.50 3.89 -6.01
C GLN A 191 -33.97 3.12 -7.21
N LEU A 192 -34.87 2.50 -7.98
CA LEU A 192 -34.59 1.62 -9.11
C LEU A 192 -35.34 2.10 -10.37
N ASP A 193 -35.62 3.39 -10.49
CA ASP A 193 -36.30 3.92 -11.67
C ASP A 193 -35.47 3.66 -12.93
N LYS A 194 -36.15 3.20 -13.99
CA LYS A 194 -35.55 2.85 -15.29
C LYS A 194 -34.45 1.79 -15.25
N VAL A 195 -34.40 0.97 -14.21
CA VAL A 195 -33.47 -0.19 -14.13
C VAL A 195 -33.87 -1.26 -15.15
N THR A 196 -32.92 -2.04 -15.68
CA THR A 196 -33.20 -3.21 -16.54
C THR A 196 -32.68 -4.50 -15.90
N PHE A 197 -33.50 -5.56 -15.81
CA PHE A 197 -33.16 -6.87 -15.22
C PHE A 197 -33.12 -8.02 -16.25
N ASN A 198 -32.66 -7.75 -17.48
CA ASN A 198 -32.71 -8.70 -18.59
C ASN A 198 -32.13 -10.07 -18.23
N SER A 199 -32.94 -11.12 -18.41
CA SER A 199 -32.54 -12.53 -18.19
C SER A 199 -31.95 -12.82 -16.80
N SER A 200 -32.24 -11.99 -15.79
CA SER A 200 -31.73 -12.15 -14.42
C SER A 200 -32.68 -13.01 -13.57
N SER A 201 -32.16 -13.66 -12.54
CA SER A 201 -32.95 -14.44 -11.58
C SER A 201 -33.26 -13.61 -10.35
N LEU A 202 -34.54 -13.38 -10.06
CA LEU A 202 -35.04 -12.56 -8.93
C LEU A 202 -35.95 -13.39 -8.00
N VAL A 203 -35.68 -14.69 -7.91
CA VAL A 203 -36.51 -15.62 -7.11
C VAL A 203 -36.45 -15.20 -5.64
N CYS A 204 -37.60 -15.10 -4.97
CA CYS A 204 -37.72 -14.62 -3.58
C CYS A 204 -37.19 -13.18 -3.32
N ALA A 205 -36.89 -12.37 -4.32
CA ALA A 205 -36.37 -11.01 -4.11
C ALA A 205 -37.44 -10.10 -3.46
N SER A 206 -37.00 -9.19 -2.58
CA SER A 206 -37.86 -8.22 -1.90
C SER A 206 -37.72 -6.83 -2.50
N PHE A 207 -38.85 -6.23 -2.86
CA PHE A 207 -38.96 -4.89 -3.41
C PHE A 207 -39.99 -4.08 -2.63
N ASN A 208 -39.88 -3.99 -1.29
CA ASN A 208 -40.84 -3.24 -0.49
C ASN A 208 -40.51 -1.74 -0.45
N GLY A 209 -41.49 -0.88 -0.75
CA GLY A 209 -41.32 0.57 -0.70
C GLY A 209 -40.37 1.13 -1.77
N VAL A 210 -40.27 0.45 -2.91
CA VAL A 210 -39.28 0.73 -3.96
C VAL A 210 -39.91 1.56 -5.08
N ASN A 211 -39.15 2.53 -5.60
CA ASN A 211 -39.49 3.19 -6.87
C ASN A 211 -38.90 2.39 -8.03
N LEU A 212 -39.76 1.75 -8.82
CA LEU A 212 -39.44 0.97 -10.03
C LEU A 212 -40.10 1.60 -11.29
N SER A 213 -40.40 2.90 -11.25
CA SER A 213 -41.02 3.58 -12.38
C SER A 213 -40.17 3.45 -13.65
N GLY A 214 -40.80 3.01 -14.74
CA GLY A 214 -40.12 2.77 -16.02
C GLY A 214 -39.11 1.62 -16.03
N ALA A 215 -39.05 0.77 -14.99
CA ALA A 215 -38.16 -0.40 -14.97
C ALA A 215 -38.50 -1.41 -16.08
N ASP A 216 -37.52 -2.17 -16.55
CA ASP A 216 -37.68 -3.21 -17.57
C ASP A 216 -37.25 -4.57 -17.01
N PHE A 217 -38.22 -5.47 -16.79
CA PHE A 217 -37.95 -6.78 -16.24
C PHE A 217 -37.51 -7.81 -17.30
N GLY A 218 -37.59 -7.49 -18.60
CA GLY A 218 -37.17 -8.38 -19.69
C GLY A 218 -37.63 -9.84 -19.50
N ASN A 219 -36.72 -10.79 -19.70
CA ASN A 219 -36.95 -12.23 -19.46
C ASN A 219 -36.58 -12.69 -18.04
N SER A 220 -36.65 -11.83 -17.02
CA SER A 220 -36.30 -12.22 -15.65
C SER A 220 -37.30 -13.18 -15.02
N ASN A 221 -36.82 -13.98 -14.08
CA ASN A 221 -37.62 -14.89 -13.26
C ASN A 221 -38.00 -14.21 -11.92
N LEU A 222 -39.30 -13.99 -11.70
CA LEU A 222 -39.83 -13.29 -10.52
C LEU A 222 -40.55 -14.23 -9.55
N THR A 223 -40.29 -15.54 -9.63
CA THR A 223 -40.95 -16.55 -8.78
C THR A 223 -40.83 -16.20 -7.29
N SER A 224 -41.96 -16.03 -6.62
CA SER A 224 -42.07 -15.68 -5.20
C SER A 224 -41.46 -14.31 -4.83
N ALA A 225 -41.22 -13.42 -5.80
CA ALA A 225 -40.78 -12.06 -5.51
C ALA A 225 -41.91 -11.27 -4.79
N GLN A 226 -41.51 -10.34 -3.93
CA GLN A 226 -42.43 -9.58 -3.09
C GLN A 226 -42.38 -8.09 -3.42
N PHE A 227 -43.52 -7.52 -3.81
CA PHE A 227 -43.70 -6.10 -4.06
C PHE A 227 -44.76 -5.57 -3.11
N SER A 228 -44.35 -4.78 -2.11
CA SER A 228 -45.29 -4.10 -1.22
C SER A 228 -45.04 -2.60 -1.19
N ASN A 229 -46.08 -1.77 -1.32
CA ASN A 229 -45.97 -0.31 -1.27
C ASN A 229 -45.00 0.29 -2.31
N SER A 230 -44.89 -0.34 -3.47
CA SER A 230 -43.92 0.03 -4.52
C SER A 230 -44.60 0.67 -5.73
N ASP A 231 -43.81 1.36 -6.54
CA ASP A 231 -44.30 2.05 -7.74
C ASP A 231 -43.71 1.43 -9.01
N LEU A 232 -44.54 0.75 -9.81
CA LEU A 232 -44.20 0.17 -11.10
C LEU A 232 -44.75 0.99 -12.28
N SER A 233 -45.11 2.26 -12.08
CA SER A 233 -45.68 3.11 -13.14
C SER A 233 -44.80 3.10 -14.40
N GLY A 234 -45.37 2.70 -15.54
CA GLY A 234 -44.66 2.62 -16.81
C GLY A 234 -43.60 1.51 -16.90
N ALA A 235 -43.51 0.60 -15.93
CA ALA A 235 -42.60 -0.54 -15.98
C ALA A 235 -43.03 -1.56 -17.05
N LYS A 236 -42.06 -2.24 -17.67
CA LYS A 236 -42.30 -3.35 -18.58
C LYS A 236 -42.22 -4.67 -17.82
N ILE A 237 -43.37 -5.25 -17.56
CA ILE A 237 -43.54 -6.55 -16.91
C ILE A 237 -44.67 -7.31 -17.61
N THR A 238 -44.49 -8.60 -17.83
CA THR A 238 -45.47 -9.46 -18.55
C THR A 238 -46.52 -10.03 -17.59
N GLU A 239 -47.67 -10.47 -18.11
CA GLU A 239 -48.71 -11.10 -17.29
C GLU A 239 -48.22 -12.36 -16.54
N ASP A 240 -47.37 -13.17 -17.17
CA ASP A 240 -46.85 -14.39 -16.54
C ASP A 240 -45.87 -14.07 -15.41
N GLN A 241 -45.09 -13.00 -15.55
CA GLN A 241 -44.26 -12.47 -14.46
C GLN A 241 -45.10 -11.91 -13.30
N ILE A 242 -46.24 -11.27 -13.60
CA ILE A 242 -47.17 -10.81 -12.56
C ILE A 242 -47.74 -12.02 -11.77
N LYS A 243 -48.01 -13.16 -12.42
CA LYS A 243 -48.48 -14.38 -11.73
C LYS A 243 -47.42 -15.03 -10.83
N GLN A 244 -46.14 -14.78 -11.10
CA GLN A 244 -45.02 -15.33 -10.35
C GLN A 244 -44.77 -14.61 -9.02
N ALA A 245 -45.18 -13.35 -8.91
CA ALA A 245 -44.87 -12.46 -7.78
C ALA A 245 -46.11 -12.10 -6.96
N SER A 246 -45.86 -11.57 -5.76
CA SER A 246 -46.90 -11.05 -4.88
C SER A 246 -46.90 -9.52 -4.88
N PHE A 247 -48.09 -8.92 -5.00
CA PHE A 247 -48.28 -7.46 -5.06
C PHE A 247 -49.23 -7.01 -3.96
N HIS A 248 -48.78 -6.09 -3.11
CA HIS A 248 -49.59 -5.52 -2.04
C HIS A 248 -49.48 -3.99 -2.01
N ASN A 249 -50.58 -3.28 -2.28
CA ASN A 249 -50.61 -1.82 -2.33
C ASN A 249 -49.54 -1.23 -3.28
N VAL A 250 -49.41 -1.82 -4.48
CA VAL A 250 -48.44 -1.43 -5.51
C VAL A 250 -49.14 -0.56 -6.56
N THR A 251 -48.46 0.46 -7.10
CA THR A 251 -48.92 1.14 -8.32
C THR A 251 -48.46 0.31 -9.53
N MET A 252 -49.38 -0.23 -10.31
CA MET A 252 -49.14 -1.09 -11.46
C MET A 252 -48.65 -0.30 -12.69
N PRO A 253 -48.13 -0.96 -13.75
CA PRO A 253 -47.63 -0.29 -14.96
C PRO A 253 -48.57 0.71 -15.62
N ASN A 254 -49.88 0.50 -15.52
CA ASN A 254 -50.92 1.39 -16.05
C ASN A 254 -51.22 2.60 -15.14
N GLY A 255 -50.57 2.72 -13.99
CA GLY A 255 -50.78 3.79 -13.00
C GLY A 255 -51.90 3.51 -11.99
N GLU A 256 -52.56 2.36 -12.06
CA GLU A 256 -53.62 1.97 -11.11
C GLU A 256 -53.04 1.23 -9.90
N LYS A 257 -53.75 1.21 -8.77
CA LYS A 257 -53.31 0.43 -7.61
C LYS A 257 -53.66 -1.05 -7.77
N SER A 258 -52.75 -1.93 -7.35
CA SER A 258 -52.95 -3.37 -7.31
C SER A 258 -54.13 -3.71 -6.40
N GLU A 259 -55.12 -4.44 -6.92
CA GLU A 259 -56.21 -4.97 -6.10
C GLU A 259 -55.68 -6.08 -5.18
N THR A 260 -55.91 -5.95 -3.88
CA THR A 260 -55.43 -6.91 -2.88
C THR A 260 -56.25 -8.20 -2.93
N THR A 261 -55.86 -9.18 -3.75
CA THR A 261 -56.42 -10.53 -3.64
C THR A 261 -55.63 -11.34 -2.61
N SER A 262 -56.12 -11.36 -1.37
CA SER A 262 -55.68 -12.31 -0.34
C SER A 262 -56.11 -13.73 -0.72
N SER A 263 -55.30 -14.46 -1.51
CA SER A 263 -55.50 -15.90 -1.66
C SER A 263 -54.89 -16.64 -0.48
N THR A 264 -55.78 -17.10 0.38
CA THR A 264 -55.56 -18.03 1.49
C THR A 264 -55.09 -19.38 0.96
N THR A 265 -53.95 -19.87 1.42
CA THR A 265 -53.79 -21.32 1.62
C THR A 265 -53.16 -21.57 2.98
N THR A 266 -54.01 -22.16 3.80
CA THR A 266 -53.89 -22.54 5.21
C THR A 266 -52.67 -23.40 5.53
N LYS A 267 -51.94 -23.05 6.61
CA LYS A 267 -51.89 -23.83 7.87
C LYS A 267 -51.17 -23.04 8.99
N GLU A 268 -51.94 -22.76 10.03
CA GLU A 268 -51.65 -22.23 11.38
C GLU A 268 -50.71 -23.11 12.26
N PRO A 269 -50.39 -22.76 13.53
CA PRO A 269 -49.96 -21.49 14.16
C PRO A 269 -48.64 -21.70 14.99
N ILE A 270 -48.02 -20.80 15.76
CA ILE A 270 -48.41 -20.29 17.11
C ILE A 270 -47.42 -19.17 17.57
N THR A 271 -48.02 -18.07 18.07
CA THR A 271 -47.57 -16.98 18.99
C THR A 271 -46.33 -16.12 18.74
N GLN A 272 -46.59 -14.85 18.45
CA GLN A 272 -45.78 -13.70 18.88
C GLN A 272 -46.40 -13.05 20.12
N THR A 273 -45.56 -12.72 21.10
CA THR A 273 -45.88 -11.79 22.19
C THR A 273 -45.24 -10.44 21.88
N THR A 274 -46.09 -9.42 21.74
CA THR A 274 -45.71 -8.02 21.48
C THR A 274 -45.19 -7.34 22.75
N THR A 275 -44.09 -6.58 22.66
CA THR A 275 -43.83 -5.46 23.58
C THR A 275 -43.40 -4.21 22.79
N ILE A 276 -44.14 -3.12 22.99
CA ILE A 276 -43.94 -1.79 22.40
C ILE A 276 -43.07 -0.95 23.35
N ILE A 277 -42.08 -0.21 22.84
CA ILE A 277 -41.49 0.95 23.54
C ILE A 277 -41.59 2.19 22.65
N LYS A 278 -42.25 3.23 23.17
CA LYS A 278 -42.45 4.55 22.57
C LYS A 278 -41.20 5.42 22.73
N THR A 279 -40.85 6.14 21.67
CA THR A 279 -39.75 7.12 21.58
C THR A 279 -40.04 8.41 22.37
N LYS A 280 -39.01 8.95 23.04
CA LYS A 280 -38.99 10.34 23.56
C LYS A 280 -37.90 11.14 22.83
N LYS A 281 -38.30 12.32 22.35
CA LYS A 281 -37.52 13.28 21.55
C LYS A 281 -36.47 13.97 22.42
N ALA A 282 -35.20 13.99 21.99
CA ALA A 282 -34.13 14.75 22.64
C ALA A 282 -33.80 16.03 21.86
N THR A 283 -33.67 17.10 22.64
CA THR A 283 -33.42 18.50 22.28
C THR A 283 -31.96 18.75 21.90
N THR A 284 -31.78 19.71 21.00
CA THR A 284 -30.51 20.21 20.44
C THR A 284 -29.68 21.03 21.44
N THR A 285 -28.38 20.72 21.54
CA THR A 285 -27.34 21.64 22.03
C THR A 285 -26.17 21.69 21.04
N SER A 286 -25.60 22.89 20.89
CA SER A 286 -24.56 23.28 19.93
C SER A 286 -23.23 22.52 20.13
N PRO A 287 -22.45 22.22 19.08
CA PRO A 287 -21.19 21.52 19.24
C PRO A 287 -20.08 22.48 19.69
N SER A 288 -19.43 22.15 20.80
CA SER A 288 -18.08 22.60 21.12
C SER A 288 -17.09 21.98 20.15
N SER A 289 -16.14 22.78 19.66
CA SER A 289 -15.02 22.34 18.84
C SER A 289 -14.16 21.32 19.59
N THR A 290 -14.31 20.04 19.27
CA THR A 290 -13.31 19.01 19.54
C THR A 290 -12.52 18.77 18.26
N THR A 291 -11.24 19.13 18.30
CA THR A 291 -10.22 18.72 17.34
C THR A 291 -10.31 17.21 17.17
N THR A 292 -10.69 16.75 15.97
CA THR A 292 -10.54 15.36 15.57
C THR A 292 -9.06 15.06 15.46
N THR A 293 -8.47 14.50 16.52
CA THR A 293 -7.24 13.72 16.42
C THR A 293 -7.57 12.53 15.53
N GLY A 294 -7.06 12.52 14.30
CA GLY A 294 -7.01 11.28 13.51
C GLY A 294 -6.35 10.21 14.35
N LEU A 295 -6.93 8.99 14.37
CA LEU A 295 -6.24 7.85 14.95
C LEU A 295 -4.94 7.65 14.17
N CYS A 296 -3.80 7.79 14.83
CA CYS A 296 -2.53 7.28 14.32
C CYS A 296 -2.71 5.77 14.06
N ILE A 297 -2.53 5.36 12.80
CA ILE A 297 -2.39 3.96 12.45
C ILE A 297 -0.89 3.68 12.56
N GLN A 298 -0.48 3.07 13.67
CA GLN A 298 0.88 2.52 13.78
C GLN A 298 1.01 1.49 12.65
N VAL A 299 1.83 1.79 11.66
CA VAL A 299 2.25 0.76 10.70
C VAL A 299 3.17 -0.16 11.48
N THR A 300 2.66 -1.29 11.95
CA THR A 300 3.49 -2.31 12.57
C THR A 300 4.33 -2.93 11.46
N TYR A 301 5.61 -2.57 11.40
CA TYR A 301 6.55 -3.38 10.63
C TYR A 301 6.80 -4.70 11.37
N PRO A 302 6.90 -5.80 10.63
CA PRO A 302 6.84 -5.93 9.17
C PRO A 302 5.41 -5.78 8.59
N TYR A 303 5.27 -4.94 7.56
CA TYR A 303 3.99 -4.64 6.92
C TYR A 303 3.43 -5.85 6.16
N ASP A 304 2.14 -6.15 6.34
CA ASP A 304 1.43 -7.31 5.77
C ASP A 304 1.94 -8.70 6.23
N ALA A 305 2.77 -8.75 7.27
CA ALA A 305 3.21 -10.02 7.83
C ALA A 305 2.04 -10.80 8.46
N HIS A 306 2.08 -12.11 8.29
CA HIS A 306 1.16 -13.03 8.95
C HIS A 306 1.59 -13.30 10.39
N SER A 307 2.90 -13.47 10.61
CA SER A 307 3.48 -13.64 11.96
C SER A 307 4.84 -12.98 12.04
N TYR A 308 5.19 -12.51 13.23
CA TYR A 308 6.42 -11.75 13.44
C TYR A 308 6.97 -11.95 14.86
N TRP A 309 8.18 -12.51 14.91
CA TRP A 309 8.94 -12.72 16.14
C TRP A 309 10.14 -11.80 16.17
N ALA A 310 9.96 -10.64 16.80
CA ALA A 310 10.99 -9.61 16.95
C ALA A 310 12.21 -10.03 17.81
N MET A 311 12.14 -11.17 18.51
CA MET A 311 13.18 -11.65 19.44
C MET A 311 13.58 -10.66 20.55
N GLU A 312 12.68 -9.72 20.87
CA GLU A 312 12.88 -8.69 21.89
C GLU A 312 12.69 -9.23 23.32
N ASN A 313 13.65 -10.08 23.74
CA ASN A 313 13.71 -10.75 25.04
C ASN A 313 12.56 -11.75 25.29
N ASN A 314 11.89 -12.20 24.22
CA ASN A 314 10.87 -13.23 24.28
C ASN A 314 10.67 -13.87 22.89
N SER A 315 9.94 -14.99 22.85
CA SER A 315 9.57 -15.71 21.63
C SER A 315 8.09 -15.51 21.26
N ALA A 316 7.49 -14.39 21.66
CA ALA A 316 6.10 -14.08 21.34
C ALA A 316 5.98 -13.61 19.89
N ASP A 317 4.92 -14.06 19.24
CA ASP A 317 4.48 -13.48 17.98
C ASP A 317 3.73 -12.18 18.28
N SER A 318 4.15 -11.08 17.64
CA SER A 318 3.58 -9.75 17.85
C SER A 318 2.35 -9.47 16.98
N ILE A 319 2.03 -10.36 16.03
CA ILE A 319 0.95 -10.17 15.06
C ILE A 319 -0.17 -11.20 15.21
N SER A 320 0.17 -12.50 15.24
CA SER A 320 -0.83 -13.57 15.30
C SER A 320 -0.79 -14.33 16.63
N ASN A 321 -1.17 -15.61 16.63
CA ASN A 321 -1.16 -16.50 17.79
C ASN A 321 -0.09 -17.61 17.69
N LEU A 322 0.91 -17.44 16.82
CA LEU A 322 2.01 -18.40 16.64
C LEU A 322 3.18 -18.15 17.61
N SER A 323 2.89 -17.76 18.86
CA SER A 323 3.94 -17.58 19.88
C SER A 323 4.66 -18.89 20.18
N GLY A 324 5.98 -18.82 20.25
CA GLY A 324 6.86 -19.97 20.49
C GLY A 324 7.22 -20.16 21.95
N THR A 325 7.74 -21.36 22.26
CA THR A 325 8.35 -21.73 23.53
C THR A 325 9.83 -22.03 23.33
N ALA A 326 10.67 -21.43 24.15
CA ALA A 326 12.10 -21.66 24.15
C ALA A 326 12.46 -23.04 24.73
N LEU A 327 13.26 -23.84 24.00
CA LEU A 327 13.74 -25.15 24.44
C LEU A 327 15.25 -25.14 24.68
N ASN A 328 15.66 -25.77 25.79
CA ASN A 328 17.05 -25.81 26.27
C ASN A 328 17.66 -24.43 26.60
N SER A 329 16.81 -23.49 27.01
CA SER A 329 17.18 -22.19 27.59
C SER A 329 18.10 -21.33 26.70
N PRO A 330 17.69 -21.01 25.45
CA PRO A 330 18.37 -19.98 24.66
C PRO A 330 18.36 -18.63 25.38
N THR A 331 19.29 -17.76 25.02
CA THR A 331 19.50 -16.47 25.68
C THR A 331 19.20 -15.32 24.72
N TYR A 332 18.74 -14.19 25.25
CA TYR A 332 18.55 -12.96 24.48
C TYR A 332 19.67 -11.97 24.81
N MET A 333 20.33 -11.44 23.79
CA MET A 333 21.51 -10.57 23.94
C MET A 333 21.18 -9.15 23.54
N ASN A 334 21.52 -8.19 24.41
CA ASN A 334 21.36 -6.76 24.14
C ASN A 334 22.42 -6.30 23.11
N GLY A 335 22.02 -5.43 22.19
CA GLY A 335 22.84 -4.99 21.07
C GLY A 335 22.62 -5.81 19.80
N GLY A 336 21.40 -6.32 19.59
CA GLY A 336 20.95 -6.87 18.30
C GLY A 336 21.05 -5.83 17.17
N MET A 337 20.65 -6.19 15.94
CA MET A 337 20.89 -5.38 14.73
C MET A 337 20.26 -3.97 14.77
N ASN A 338 19.47 -3.69 15.80
CA ASN A 338 18.63 -2.51 16.01
C ASN A 338 18.87 -1.80 17.36
N GLY A 339 19.89 -2.22 18.13
CA GLY A 339 20.06 -1.78 19.51
C GLY A 339 19.04 -2.38 20.51
N GLY A 340 18.22 -3.33 20.05
CA GLY A 340 17.32 -4.18 20.85
C GLY A 340 17.98 -5.50 21.27
N TYR A 341 17.17 -6.52 21.55
CA TYR A 341 17.63 -7.87 21.86
C TYR A 341 17.59 -8.78 20.63
N THR A 342 18.56 -9.68 20.51
CA THR A 342 18.57 -10.75 19.51
C THR A 342 18.58 -12.14 20.18
N LEU A 343 17.97 -13.14 19.56
CA LEU A 343 17.95 -14.51 20.05
C LEU A 343 19.30 -15.18 19.76
N ARG A 344 20.03 -15.55 20.80
CA ARG A 344 21.27 -16.33 20.71
C ARG A 344 21.01 -17.81 20.95
N LEU A 345 21.43 -18.63 19.99
CA LEU A 345 21.33 -20.09 19.99
C LEU A 345 22.72 -20.73 20.01
N ILE A 346 22.88 -21.76 20.84
CA ILE A 346 24.10 -22.57 20.92
C ILE A 346 23.78 -23.98 20.43
N SER A 347 24.34 -24.34 19.27
CA SER A 347 24.05 -25.62 18.61
C SER A 347 24.44 -26.83 19.46
N SER A 348 25.59 -26.79 20.14
CA SER A 348 26.06 -27.87 21.02
C SER A 348 25.15 -28.14 22.24
N SER A 349 24.24 -27.21 22.55
CA SER A 349 23.23 -27.33 23.62
C SER A 349 21.82 -27.61 23.09
N ASN A 350 21.65 -27.85 21.78
CA ASN A 350 20.37 -28.10 21.12
C ASN A 350 19.30 -27.03 21.42
N GLN A 351 19.68 -25.75 21.35
CA GLN A 351 18.78 -24.64 21.67
C GLN A 351 17.98 -24.19 20.45
N TYR A 352 16.68 -23.98 20.63
CA TYR A 352 15.77 -23.47 19.59
C TYR A 352 14.44 -23.01 20.18
N ILE A 353 13.60 -22.38 19.36
CA ILE A 353 12.21 -22.06 19.69
C ILE A 353 11.29 -23.05 18.98
N THR A 354 10.33 -23.60 19.69
CA THR A 354 9.25 -24.44 19.12
C THR A 354 7.92 -23.72 19.16
N ILE A 355 7.17 -23.76 18.07
CA ILE A 355 5.85 -23.17 17.94
C ILE A 355 4.87 -24.34 17.73
N PRO A 356 4.13 -24.72 18.79
CA PRO A 356 3.25 -25.89 18.74
C PRO A 356 1.93 -25.60 18.02
N THR A 357 1.58 -24.32 17.84
CA THR A 357 0.39 -23.92 17.11
C THR A 357 0.57 -24.24 15.63
N TYR A 358 -0.40 -24.95 15.07
CA TYR A 358 -0.39 -25.38 13.68
C TYR A 358 -0.61 -24.20 12.72
N GLN A 359 0.19 -24.16 11.65
CA GLN A 359 0.03 -23.28 10.50
C GLN A 359 0.11 -24.13 9.22
N SER A 360 -0.88 -24.01 8.34
CA SER A 360 -0.86 -24.72 7.07
C SER A 360 -0.05 -23.94 6.03
N PHE A 361 0.80 -24.64 5.28
CA PHE A 361 1.48 -24.12 4.09
C PHE A 361 1.09 -24.88 2.82
N VAL A 362 0.17 -25.85 2.93
CA VAL A 362 -0.25 -26.71 1.81
C VAL A 362 -0.72 -25.85 0.65
N SER A 363 -0.11 -26.06 -0.53
CA SER A 363 -0.50 -25.38 -1.76
C SER A 363 -0.65 -23.85 -1.62
N THR A 364 0.17 -23.25 -0.75
CA THR A 364 0.10 -21.82 -0.44
C THR A 364 1.45 -21.17 -0.74
N SER A 365 1.43 -20.02 -1.40
CA SER A 365 2.64 -19.21 -1.55
C SER A 365 3.02 -18.62 -0.19
N PHE A 366 4.30 -18.59 0.14
CA PHE A 366 4.76 -18.04 1.42
C PHE A 366 6.14 -17.42 1.29
N THR A 367 6.47 -16.56 2.25
CA THR A 367 7.80 -16.00 2.40
C THR A 367 8.22 -16.07 3.87
N VAL A 368 9.44 -16.54 4.12
CA VAL A 368 10.05 -16.45 5.46
C VAL A 368 11.32 -15.63 5.37
N GLU A 369 11.41 -14.60 6.20
CA GLU A 369 12.52 -13.65 6.25
C GLU A 369 13.07 -13.56 7.66
N MET A 370 14.38 -13.33 7.80
CA MET A 370 15.02 -13.14 9.10
C MET A 370 16.41 -12.54 8.94
N TRP A 371 16.89 -11.92 10.02
CA TRP A 371 18.29 -11.57 10.18
C TRP A 371 19.03 -12.68 10.91
N ILE A 372 20.21 -13.05 10.40
CA ILE A 372 21.08 -14.07 11.00
C ILE A 372 22.52 -13.58 11.15
N TYR A 373 23.17 -14.04 12.21
CA TYR A 373 24.61 -13.92 12.41
C TYR A 373 25.15 -15.29 12.83
N PRO A 374 25.57 -16.15 11.89
CA PRO A 374 26.15 -17.45 12.22
C PRO A 374 27.49 -17.26 12.93
N THR A 375 27.70 -17.89 14.08
CA THR A 375 29.00 -17.87 14.79
C THR A 375 29.88 -19.06 14.44
N SER A 376 29.29 -20.12 13.88
CA SER A 376 29.98 -21.32 13.45
C SER A 376 29.36 -21.85 12.16
N LEU A 377 30.21 -22.21 11.19
CA LEU A 377 29.81 -22.89 9.96
C LEU A 377 30.84 -23.99 9.68
N SER A 378 30.54 -25.23 10.04
CA SER A 378 31.39 -26.39 9.71
C SER A 378 30.95 -27.06 8.41
N SER A 379 31.94 -27.44 7.59
CA SER A 379 31.72 -28.26 6.40
C SER A 379 31.05 -29.58 6.79
N GLY A 380 29.97 -29.94 6.10
CA GLY A 380 29.22 -31.18 6.34
C GLY A 380 28.25 -31.12 7.51
N THR A 381 28.07 -29.96 8.15
CA THR A 381 27.05 -29.73 9.17
C THR A 381 25.90 -28.91 8.59
N SER A 382 24.68 -29.26 9.00
CA SER A 382 23.46 -28.50 8.71
C SER A 382 22.99 -27.80 9.97
N TYR A 383 22.55 -26.56 9.83
CA TYR A 383 22.05 -25.70 10.90
C TYR A 383 20.66 -25.22 10.50
N GLY A 384 19.64 -25.55 11.28
CA GLY A 384 18.27 -25.15 10.98
C GLY A 384 18.01 -23.69 11.32
N LEU A 385 17.43 -22.92 10.39
CA LEU A 385 17.02 -21.53 10.63
C LEU A 385 15.52 -21.46 10.92
N PHE A 386 14.73 -22.08 10.05
CA PHE A 386 13.28 -22.20 10.21
C PHE A 386 12.83 -23.52 9.57
N SER A 387 11.89 -24.22 10.20
CA SER A 387 11.35 -25.44 9.62
C SER A 387 9.90 -25.68 10.03
N GLN A 388 9.22 -26.49 9.24
CA GLN A 388 8.00 -27.18 9.64
C GLN A 388 8.16 -28.67 9.33
N TYR A 389 8.18 -29.47 10.39
CA TYR A 389 8.30 -30.91 10.29
C TYR A 389 6.94 -31.60 10.38
N GLU A 390 6.56 -32.33 9.32
CA GLU A 390 5.46 -33.30 9.34
C GLU A 390 5.96 -34.74 9.24
N SER A 391 6.66 -35.06 8.15
CA SER A 391 7.22 -36.39 7.90
C SER A 391 8.33 -36.33 6.85
N LEU A 392 9.12 -37.41 6.73
CA LEU A 392 10.22 -37.52 5.77
C LEU A 392 9.77 -38.06 4.41
N THR A 393 8.55 -37.70 4.00
CA THR A 393 8.06 -37.96 2.64
C THR A 393 8.30 -36.73 1.76
N GLN A 394 8.49 -36.97 0.47
CA GLN A 394 8.69 -35.90 -0.51
C GLN A 394 7.56 -34.86 -0.38
N ASP A 395 7.95 -33.59 -0.37
CA ASP A 395 7.09 -32.42 -0.27
C ASP A 395 6.38 -32.19 1.08
N HIS A 396 6.74 -32.91 2.15
CA HIS A 396 6.08 -32.80 3.47
C HIS A 396 6.95 -32.22 4.59
N ASN A 397 8.25 -32.00 4.38
CA ASN A 397 9.12 -31.38 5.40
C ASN A 397 9.71 -30.08 4.85
N LEU A 398 9.26 -28.94 5.38
CA LEU A 398 9.81 -27.65 5.02
C LEU A 398 11.03 -27.37 5.88
N TYR A 399 12.17 -27.12 5.25
CA TYR A 399 13.36 -26.68 5.97
C TYR A 399 14.09 -25.56 5.24
N LEU A 400 14.38 -24.52 6.01
CA LEU A 400 15.19 -23.37 5.66
C LEU A 400 16.44 -23.46 6.53
N ILE A 401 17.57 -23.80 5.92
CA ILE A 401 18.78 -24.22 6.66
C ILE A 401 20.03 -23.59 6.08
N LEU A 402 21.11 -23.64 6.85
CA LEU A 402 22.48 -23.48 6.37
C LEU A 402 23.15 -24.83 6.34
N SER A 403 23.73 -25.22 5.21
CA SER A 403 24.43 -26.50 5.07
C SER A 403 25.73 -26.27 4.31
N GLY A 404 26.87 -26.50 4.99
CA GLY A 404 28.19 -26.21 4.41
C GLY A 404 28.43 -24.73 4.06
N GLY A 405 27.68 -23.82 4.70
CA GLY A 405 27.74 -22.37 4.44
C GLY A 405 26.71 -21.87 3.42
N ASN A 406 26.12 -22.74 2.61
CA ASN A 406 25.07 -22.34 1.68
C ASN A 406 23.69 -22.41 2.35
N LEU A 407 22.84 -21.43 2.03
CA LEU A 407 21.43 -21.46 2.38
C LEU A 407 20.74 -22.54 1.54
N LYS A 408 19.78 -23.23 2.14
CA LYS A 408 18.93 -24.19 1.44
C LYS A 408 17.49 -24.03 1.86
N MET A 409 16.61 -24.12 0.88
CA MET A 409 15.19 -24.28 1.06
C MET A 409 14.79 -25.61 0.44
N GLY A 410 14.18 -26.48 1.23
CA GLY A 410 13.78 -27.80 0.77
C GLY A 410 12.41 -28.18 1.26
N PHE A 411 11.71 -28.96 0.43
CA PHE A 411 10.47 -29.64 0.78
C PHE A 411 10.69 -31.13 1.03
N TRP A 412 11.94 -31.54 1.27
CA TRP A 412 12.42 -32.93 1.28
C TRP A 412 12.49 -33.54 -0.11
N ASN A 413 13.72 -33.76 -0.59
CA ASN A 413 14.03 -34.28 -1.94
C ASN A 413 13.55 -33.36 -3.08
N ASP A 414 13.37 -32.07 -2.80
CA ASP A 414 12.97 -31.04 -3.77
C ASP A 414 13.55 -29.67 -3.40
N ASP A 415 14.88 -29.61 -3.36
CA ASP A 415 15.62 -28.55 -2.66
C ASP A 415 16.32 -27.57 -3.60
N VAL A 416 16.30 -26.29 -3.23
CA VAL A 416 17.14 -25.24 -3.82
C VAL A 416 18.28 -24.91 -2.85
N THR A 417 19.48 -24.70 -3.39
CA THR A 417 20.69 -24.32 -2.64
C THR A 417 21.21 -23.01 -3.21
N SER A 418 21.58 -22.08 -2.33
CA SER A 418 22.17 -20.79 -2.70
C SER A 418 23.48 -20.97 -3.46
N GLU A 419 23.77 -20.06 -4.38
CA GLU A 419 25.07 -19.96 -5.04
C GLU A 419 26.11 -19.37 -4.09
N THR A 420 25.71 -18.38 -3.29
CA THR A 420 26.60 -17.75 -2.32
C THR A 420 26.69 -18.57 -1.03
N ALA A 421 27.93 -18.90 -0.64
CA ALA A 421 28.23 -19.44 0.68
C ALA A 421 28.46 -18.30 1.68
N LEU A 422 27.82 -18.39 2.84
CA LEU A 422 27.95 -17.43 3.92
C LEU A 422 29.24 -17.65 4.72
N LEU A 423 29.71 -16.58 5.36
CA LEU A 423 30.83 -16.61 6.27
C LEU A 423 30.35 -16.54 7.72
N ALA A 424 31.01 -17.26 8.61
CA ALA A 424 30.78 -17.10 10.03
C ALA A 424 31.20 -15.68 10.48
N ASN A 425 30.59 -15.20 11.55
CA ASN A 425 30.79 -13.88 12.13
C ASN A 425 30.47 -12.71 11.17
N THR A 426 29.47 -12.91 10.32
CA THR A 426 28.94 -11.88 9.41
C THR A 426 27.42 -11.85 9.52
N GLY A 427 26.83 -10.66 9.56
CA GLY A 427 25.38 -10.49 9.59
C GLY A 427 24.79 -10.54 8.18
N TYR A 428 23.66 -11.24 8.04
CA TYR A 428 22.95 -11.39 6.78
C TYR A 428 21.44 -11.22 6.99
N HIS A 429 20.78 -10.56 6.06
CA HIS A 429 19.34 -10.72 5.87
C HIS A 429 19.13 -11.87 4.89
N VAL A 430 18.28 -12.83 5.23
CA VAL A 430 17.95 -13.96 4.37
C VAL A 430 16.44 -14.04 4.20
N ALA A 431 16.00 -14.28 2.97
CA ALA A 431 14.59 -14.51 2.68
C ALA A 431 14.41 -15.70 1.75
N PHE A 432 13.39 -16.49 2.04
CA PHE A 432 13.01 -17.69 1.31
C PHE A 432 11.59 -17.49 0.80
N VAL A 433 11.44 -17.35 -0.51
CA VAL A 433 10.14 -17.11 -1.18
C VAL A 433 9.74 -18.37 -1.92
N TYR A 434 8.54 -18.86 -1.66
CA TYR A 434 7.87 -19.87 -2.47
C TYR A 434 6.60 -19.31 -3.09
N ASP A 435 6.53 -19.34 -4.41
CA ASP A 435 5.31 -19.04 -5.15
C ASP A 435 4.68 -20.35 -5.63
N ASN A 436 3.57 -20.74 -5.01
CA ASN A 436 2.84 -21.94 -5.35
C ASN A 436 2.17 -21.89 -6.73
N SER A 437 1.80 -20.69 -7.21
CA SER A 437 1.13 -20.55 -8.50
C SER A 437 2.05 -20.90 -9.68
N SER A 438 3.32 -20.54 -9.56
CA SER A 438 4.37 -20.82 -10.53
C SER A 438 5.29 -21.98 -10.11
N GLN A 439 5.10 -22.54 -8.92
CA GLN A 439 5.98 -23.52 -8.29
C GLN A 439 7.44 -23.05 -8.27
N THR A 440 7.66 -21.80 -7.87
CA THR A 440 9.01 -21.19 -7.87
C THR A 440 9.54 -21.07 -6.44
N GLN A 441 10.72 -21.62 -6.18
CA GLN A 441 11.50 -21.40 -4.96
C GLN A 441 12.59 -20.37 -5.24
N ILE A 442 12.75 -19.38 -4.36
CA ILE A 442 13.73 -18.30 -4.49
C ILE A 442 14.41 -18.07 -3.15
N ILE A 443 15.73 -17.95 -3.17
CA ILE A 443 16.52 -17.51 -2.02
C ILE A 443 17.05 -16.11 -2.32
N TYR A 444 16.82 -15.18 -1.39
CA TYR A 444 17.38 -13.84 -1.40
C TYR A 444 18.40 -13.71 -0.27
N LEU A 445 19.49 -13.01 -0.58
CA LEU A 445 20.55 -12.65 0.36
C LEU A 445 20.71 -11.13 0.36
N ASN A 446 20.60 -10.51 1.53
CA ASN A 446 20.71 -9.06 1.73
C ASN A 446 19.79 -8.25 0.79
N GLY A 447 18.58 -8.73 0.56
CA GLY A 447 17.58 -8.07 -0.29
C GLY A 447 17.70 -8.38 -1.78
N VAL A 448 18.74 -9.09 -2.22
CA VAL A 448 19.01 -9.40 -3.63
C VAL A 448 18.79 -10.89 -3.87
N GLN A 449 18.16 -11.23 -5.00
CA GLN A 449 17.98 -12.63 -5.38
C GLN A 449 19.34 -13.30 -5.58
N ASP A 450 19.57 -14.40 -4.86
CA ASP A 450 20.77 -15.23 -5.00
C ASP A 450 20.52 -16.38 -5.99
N ILE A 451 19.40 -17.09 -5.84
CA ILE A 451 19.04 -18.20 -6.73
C ILE A 451 17.52 -18.36 -6.85
N SER A 452 17.06 -18.88 -7.99
CA SER A 452 15.68 -19.31 -8.21
C SER A 452 15.64 -20.66 -8.93
N ARG A 453 14.68 -21.52 -8.56
CA ARG A 453 14.40 -22.81 -9.20
C ARG A 453 12.90 -23.05 -9.26
N SER A 454 12.43 -23.78 -10.25
CA SER A 454 11.10 -24.41 -10.19
C SER A 454 11.15 -25.68 -9.33
N SER A 455 10.23 -25.80 -8.38
CA SER A 455 10.03 -27.02 -7.60
C SER A 455 9.44 -28.13 -8.47
N ALA A 456 9.67 -29.39 -8.09
CA ALA A 456 9.12 -30.55 -8.78
C ALA A 456 7.62 -30.73 -8.49
N GLY A 457 7.15 -30.19 -7.37
CA GLY A 457 5.76 -30.18 -6.97
C GLY A 457 5.45 -29.08 -5.95
N PRO A 458 4.19 -28.97 -5.51
CA PRO A 458 3.82 -28.05 -4.44
C PRO A 458 4.24 -28.59 -3.08
N TYR A 459 4.46 -27.71 -2.10
CA TYR A 459 4.55 -28.15 -0.72
C TYR A 459 3.21 -28.74 -0.26
N LEU A 460 3.27 -29.96 0.27
CA LEU A 460 2.13 -30.78 0.69
C LEU A 460 2.01 -30.90 2.21
N GLY A 461 2.98 -30.37 2.96
CA GLY A 461 2.98 -30.44 4.42
C GLY A 461 1.77 -29.73 5.02
N ALA A 462 0.91 -30.52 5.66
CA ALA A 462 -0.37 -30.19 6.23
C ALA A 462 -0.40 -30.29 7.75
N SER A 463 0.63 -30.77 8.44
CA SER A 463 0.62 -30.78 9.92
C SER A 463 2.03 -30.84 10.50
N GLY A 464 2.44 -29.84 11.29
CA GLY A 464 3.78 -29.84 11.85
C GLY A 464 4.03 -28.68 12.78
N ALA A 465 4.86 -28.91 13.81
CA ALA A 465 5.37 -27.84 14.64
C ALA A 465 6.34 -27.00 13.81
N ILE A 466 6.26 -25.67 13.96
CA ILE A 466 7.26 -24.77 13.41
C ILE A 466 8.41 -24.69 14.41
N HIS A 467 9.64 -24.67 13.90
CA HIS A 467 10.82 -24.40 14.70
C HIS A 467 11.59 -23.20 14.16
N ILE A 468 12.07 -22.35 15.06
CA ILE A 468 13.05 -21.29 14.75
C ILE A 468 14.37 -21.71 15.38
N GLY A 469 15.42 -21.79 14.55
CA GLY A 469 16.75 -22.22 14.96
C GLY A 469 16.94 -23.74 15.01
N ASN A 470 16.05 -24.52 14.41
CA ASN A 470 16.16 -25.97 14.31
C ASN A 470 15.54 -26.49 13.01
N TYR A 471 16.06 -27.61 12.52
CA TYR A 471 15.35 -28.51 11.60
C TYR A 471 15.50 -29.95 12.08
N TYR A 472 14.52 -30.79 11.74
CA TYR A 472 14.47 -32.18 12.18
C TYR A 472 14.35 -33.13 10.98
N ASP A 473 15.19 -34.17 10.97
CA ASP A 473 15.17 -35.29 10.00
C ASP A 473 15.23 -36.68 10.66
N GLY A 474 14.90 -36.75 11.95
CA GLY A 474 15.26 -37.88 12.82
C GLY A 474 16.30 -37.48 13.87
N SER A 475 17.04 -36.39 13.62
CA SER A 475 17.93 -35.73 14.58
C SER A 475 17.72 -34.21 14.59
N ASN A 476 18.07 -33.55 15.69
CA ASN A 476 18.01 -32.08 15.78
C ASN A 476 19.27 -31.47 15.18
N HIS A 477 19.08 -30.45 14.35
CA HIS A 477 20.14 -29.67 13.72
C HIS A 477 19.92 -28.21 14.06
N THR A 478 20.45 -27.80 15.21
CA THR A 478 20.20 -26.48 15.78
C THR A 478 21.20 -25.44 15.31
N PHE A 479 20.75 -24.19 15.16
CA PHE A 479 21.59 -23.08 14.74
C PHE A 479 22.65 -22.72 15.79
N ASP A 480 23.80 -22.24 15.32
CA ASP A 480 24.86 -21.67 16.16
C ASP A 480 25.07 -20.21 15.76
N GLY A 481 24.50 -19.29 16.53
CA GLY A 481 24.55 -17.87 16.21
C GLY A 481 23.38 -17.08 16.77
N TYR A 482 23.09 -15.98 16.09
CA TYR A 482 22.02 -15.05 16.45
C TYR A 482 20.96 -15.01 15.36
N ILE A 483 19.69 -15.00 15.75
CA ILE A 483 18.54 -14.84 14.86
C ILE A 483 17.73 -13.64 15.37
N ASP A 484 17.24 -12.83 14.45
CA ASP A 484 16.43 -11.65 14.76
C ASP A 484 15.33 -11.44 13.71
N GLU A 485 14.28 -10.71 14.10
CA GLU A 485 13.23 -10.21 13.20
C GLU A 485 12.60 -11.29 12.30
N VAL A 486 12.34 -12.49 12.84
CA VAL A 486 11.79 -13.60 12.04
C VAL A 486 10.38 -13.25 11.61
N THR A 487 10.14 -13.27 10.32
CA THR A 487 8.89 -12.82 9.71
C THR A 487 8.35 -13.88 8.77
N LEU A 488 7.06 -14.16 8.89
CA LEU A 488 6.32 -15.08 8.03
C LEU A 488 5.22 -14.32 7.28
N TYR A 489 5.20 -14.49 5.96
CA TYR A 489 4.16 -14.03 5.06
C TYR A 489 3.46 -15.23 4.40
N MET A 490 2.14 -15.15 4.24
CA MET A 490 1.34 -16.17 3.54
C MET A 490 1.10 -15.82 2.06
N ASN A 491 2.08 -15.14 1.46
CA ASN A 491 2.16 -14.84 0.04
C ASN A 491 3.63 -14.85 -0.42
N ALA A 492 3.84 -14.95 -1.72
CA ALA A 492 5.16 -14.74 -2.32
C ALA A 492 5.42 -13.22 -2.40
N ARG A 493 6.40 -12.73 -1.62
CA ARG A 493 6.81 -11.32 -1.59
C ARG A 493 7.58 -10.97 -2.86
N SER A 494 7.42 -9.73 -3.33
CA SER A 494 8.13 -9.25 -4.51
C SER A 494 9.60 -8.97 -4.19
N ALA A 495 10.48 -9.03 -5.19
CA ALA A 495 11.90 -8.67 -5.00
C ALA A 495 12.09 -7.25 -4.44
N SER A 496 11.21 -6.30 -4.78
CA SER A 496 11.23 -4.95 -4.23
C SER A 496 10.87 -4.91 -2.75
N ASP A 497 9.92 -5.73 -2.30
CA ASP A 497 9.54 -5.82 -0.90
C ASP A 497 10.70 -6.39 -0.08
N ILE A 498 11.26 -7.52 -0.52
CA ILE A 498 12.43 -8.16 0.13
C ILE A 498 13.61 -7.18 0.22
N LEU A 499 13.87 -6.44 -0.87
CA LEU A 499 14.93 -5.44 -0.88
C LEU A 499 14.65 -4.30 0.10
N SER A 500 13.40 -3.86 0.21
CA SER A 500 13.00 -2.82 1.15
C SER A 500 13.19 -3.29 2.59
N ASP A 501 12.70 -4.49 2.93
CA ASP A 501 12.80 -5.07 4.28
C ASP A 501 14.26 -5.28 4.70
N ALA A 502 15.11 -5.70 3.77
CA ALA A 502 16.54 -5.91 4.03
C ALA A 502 17.36 -4.62 4.19
N THR A 503 16.89 -3.49 3.66
CA THR A 503 17.75 -2.28 3.50
C THR A 503 17.18 -0.99 4.07
N LEU A 504 15.89 -0.93 4.42
CA LEU A 504 15.34 0.20 5.15
C LEU A 504 15.87 0.18 6.58
N THR A 505 16.73 1.14 6.90
CA THR A 505 17.35 1.25 8.23
C THR A 505 16.41 1.92 9.23
N THR A 506 15.70 2.97 8.82
CA THR A 506 14.69 3.62 9.67
C THR A 506 13.73 4.44 8.81
N TRP A 507 12.48 4.58 9.27
CA TRP A 507 11.49 5.45 8.67
C TRP A 507 10.74 6.20 9.77
N HIS A 508 10.86 7.51 9.80
CA HIS A 508 10.07 8.36 10.67
C HIS A 508 9.00 9.10 9.86
N SER A 509 7.77 8.58 9.93
CA SER A 509 6.59 9.23 9.36
C SER A 509 6.07 10.39 10.21
N PHE A 510 6.34 10.36 11.52
CA PHE A 510 5.82 11.30 12.53
C PHE A 510 4.29 11.32 12.70
N ASP A 511 3.53 10.64 11.86
CA ASP A 511 2.08 10.42 11.96
C ASP A 511 1.62 9.80 13.27
N CYS A 512 2.54 9.11 13.92
CA CYS A 512 2.26 8.23 15.03
C CYS A 512 2.93 8.62 16.34
N GLY A 513 3.42 9.86 16.38
CA GLY A 513 4.14 10.44 17.49
C GLY A 513 5.58 10.76 17.10
N ILE A 514 6.16 11.70 17.84
CA ILE A 514 7.45 12.30 17.51
C ILE A 514 8.61 11.31 17.55
N SER A 515 8.59 10.35 18.47
CA SER A 515 9.75 9.48 18.74
C SER A 515 9.75 8.15 18.01
N PHE A 516 8.67 7.78 17.33
CA PHE A 516 8.52 6.43 16.81
C PHE A 516 9.24 6.24 15.48
N ASP A 517 10.05 5.21 15.39
CA ASP A 517 10.45 4.62 14.11
C ASP A 517 9.27 3.80 13.57
N SER A 518 8.73 4.24 12.45
CA SER A 518 7.71 3.55 11.65
C SER A 518 8.32 2.50 10.73
N GLY A 519 9.64 2.33 10.70
CA GLY A 519 10.36 1.28 9.98
C GLY A 519 10.65 0.04 10.84
N PRO A 520 11.43 -0.91 10.32
CA PRO A 520 11.60 -2.24 10.94
C PRO A 520 12.45 -2.22 12.22
N ASN A 521 13.33 -1.23 12.38
CA ASN A 521 14.46 -1.34 13.31
C ASN A 521 14.28 -0.59 14.62
N ARG A 522 13.09 -0.04 14.89
CA ARG A 522 12.74 0.61 16.17
C ARG A 522 13.77 1.64 16.65
N ILE A 523 14.44 2.33 15.73
CA ILE A 523 15.43 3.37 16.02
C ILE A 523 14.71 4.63 16.45
N ASN A 524 14.15 4.62 17.66
CA ASN A 524 13.31 5.71 18.15
C ASN A 524 14.12 6.99 18.36
N GLY A 525 13.52 8.12 17.99
CA GLY A 525 14.18 9.42 18.04
C GLY A 525 13.90 10.27 19.26
N MET A 526 14.87 11.12 19.56
CA MET A 526 14.84 12.09 20.64
C MET A 526 14.63 13.49 20.06
N ALA A 527 13.46 14.06 20.34
CA ALA A 527 13.11 15.42 19.96
C ALA A 527 13.53 16.45 21.01
N SER A 528 13.97 17.61 20.55
CA SER A 528 14.22 18.78 21.38
C SER A 528 13.72 20.03 20.69
N ASN A 529 12.83 20.79 21.34
CA ASN A 529 12.21 22.00 20.81
C ASN A 529 11.61 21.85 19.40
N VAL A 530 11.10 20.67 19.07
CA VAL A 530 10.31 20.39 17.86
C VAL A 530 8.88 20.02 18.28
N MET A 531 7.93 20.24 17.39
CA MET A 531 6.52 19.90 17.61
C MET A 531 5.95 19.22 16.37
N LEU A 532 4.91 18.41 16.55
CA LEU A 532 4.13 17.91 15.42
C LEU A 532 3.41 19.06 14.72
N ALA A 533 3.45 19.05 13.41
CA ALA A 533 2.76 19.97 12.53
C ALA A 533 2.16 19.20 11.34
N SER A 534 1.43 19.89 10.46
CA SER A 534 0.99 19.27 9.20
C SER A 534 2.19 18.91 8.34
N GLY A 535 2.30 17.63 7.98
CA GLY A 535 3.32 17.09 7.10
C GLY A 535 2.96 17.25 5.63
N ARG A 536 3.84 16.73 4.76
CA ARG A 536 3.54 16.46 3.36
C ARG A 536 2.53 15.33 3.25
N VAL A 537 2.68 14.30 4.10
CA VAL A 537 1.78 13.18 4.32
C VAL A 537 1.46 13.21 5.81
N GLY A 538 0.18 13.33 6.17
CA GLY A 538 -0.24 13.37 7.58
C GLY A 538 0.47 14.45 8.44
N GLN A 539 1.31 14.02 9.39
CA GLN A 539 2.03 14.87 10.35
C GLN A 539 3.54 14.90 10.07
N GLY A 540 4.17 16.04 10.26
CA GLY A 540 5.63 16.20 10.22
C GLY A 540 6.16 16.89 11.48
N LEU A 541 7.46 17.18 11.50
CA LEU A 541 8.12 17.93 12.57
C LEU A 541 8.37 19.39 12.18
N SER A 542 8.08 20.31 13.10
CA SER A 542 8.42 21.73 12.96
C SER A 542 9.73 22.10 13.67
N PHE A 543 10.60 22.80 12.96
CA PHE A 543 11.86 23.37 13.46
C PHE A 543 11.74 24.89 13.42
N ILE A 544 11.48 25.51 14.57
CA ILE A 544 11.15 26.94 14.67
C ILE A 544 12.07 27.73 15.62
N SER A 545 12.91 27.04 16.39
CA SER A 545 13.88 27.63 17.32
C SER A 545 15.30 27.32 16.85
N SER A 546 16.27 28.18 17.20
CA SER A 546 17.69 27.90 16.99
C SER A 546 18.21 26.68 17.79
N SER A 547 17.39 26.15 18.69
CA SER A 547 17.66 24.95 19.51
C SER A 547 16.79 23.74 19.11
N SER A 548 16.03 23.83 18.02
CA SER A 548 15.22 22.72 17.50
C SER A 548 16.12 21.66 16.88
N TYR A 549 16.00 20.41 17.31
CA TYR A 549 16.64 19.26 16.65
C TYR A 549 15.89 17.96 16.91
N TYR A 550 16.12 16.97 16.05
CA TYR A 550 15.64 15.61 16.21
C TYR A 550 16.78 14.62 16.04
N GLN A 551 17.07 13.78 17.04
CA GLN A 551 18.28 12.97 17.06
C GLN A 551 17.97 11.47 17.10
N LEU A 552 18.71 10.72 16.29
CA LEU A 552 18.63 9.27 16.11
C LEU A 552 20.02 8.66 16.36
N TYR A 553 20.07 7.47 16.95
CA TYR A 553 21.33 6.76 17.23
C TYR A 553 21.18 5.28 16.95
N GLY A 554 22.23 4.66 16.40
CA GLY A 554 22.25 3.23 16.10
C GLY A 554 22.74 2.90 14.70
N PHE A 555 23.22 3.89 13.94
CA PHE A 555 23.58 3.69 12.54
C PHE A 555 24.98 3.10 12.38
N VAL A 556 25.06 1.77 12.47
CA VAL A 556 26.31 1.02 12.26
C VAL A 556 26.83 1.20 10.83
N GLY A 557 25.94 1.10 9.83
CA GLY A 557 26.30 1.19 8.41
C GLY A 557 26.98 2.52 8.04
N LEU A 558 26.49 3.65 8.57
CA LEU A 558 27.14 4.96 8.38
C LEU A 558 28.55 5.01 8.99
N GLY A 559 28.82 4.19 10.00
CA GLY A 559 30.13 4.06 10.64
C GLY A 559 31.15 3.24 9.87
N ILE A 560 30.73 2.57 8.79
CA ILE A 560 31.57 1.70 7.97
C ILE A 560 31.97 2.44 6.69
N SER A 561 33.27 2.58 6.48
CA SER A 561 33.79 3.23 5.27
C SER A 561 33.31 2.51 4.02
N ASN A 562 32.95 3.28 2.98
CA ASN A 562 32.40 2.78 1.70
C ASN A 562 31.08 2.02 1.76
N HIS A 563 30.45 1.91 2.93
CA HIS A 563 29.12 1.31 3.01
C HIS A 563 28.12 2.22 2.26
N PRO A 564 27.36 1.71 1.30
CA PRO A 564 26.38 2.50 0.58
C PRO A 564 25.26 2.94 1.51
N TYR A 565 24.72 4.13 1.27
CA TYR A 565 23.60 4.65 2.05
C TYR A 565 22.72 5.55 1.20
N SER A 566 21.47 5.73 1.63
CA SER A 566 20.59 6.76 1.07
C SER A 566 19.77 7.40 2.16
N ILE A 567 19.55 8.70 2.02
CA ILE A 567 18.73 9.49 2.93
C ILE A 567 17.69 10.22 2.09
N SER A 568 16.42 10.13 2.47
CA SER A 568 15.29 10.75 1.77
C SER A 568 14.38 11.42 2.79
N LEU A 569 13.90 12.62 2.47
CA LEU A 569 12.94 13.34 3.31
C LEU A 569 12.16 14.37 2.50
N TRP A 570 11.00 14.76 3.02
CA TRP A 570 10.28 15.92 2.58
C TRP A 570 10.59 17.11 3.47
N ILE A 571 10.77 18.28 2.87
CA ILE A 571 11.01 19.52 3.60
C ILE A 571 10.13 20.65 3.09
N GLN A 572 9.74 21.55 3.99
CA GLN A 572 9.15 22.83 3.67
C GLN A 572 9.86 23.90 4.49
N ARG A 573 10.82 24.58 3.89
CA ARG A 573 11.60 25.64 4.55
C ARG A 573 10.80 26.93 4.71
N THR A 574 11.03 27.67 5.79
CA THR A 574 10.40 28.97 6.06
C THR A 574 11.37 30.15 6.01
N SER A 575 12.69 29.89 6.03
CA SER A 575 13.74 30.90 5.87
C SER A 575 14.45 30.75 4.52
N THR A 576 15.05 31.83 4.01
CA THR A 576 15.86 31.83 2.77
C THR A 576 17.37 31.65 3.00
N GLY A 577 17.82 31.64 4.26
CA GLY A 577 19.24 31.50 4.62
C GLY A 577 19.76 30.05 4.62
N GLY A 578 20.91 29.83 5.25
CA GLY A 578 21.51 28.52 5.45
C GLY A 578 20.76 27.61 6.43
N GLY A 579 21.44 26.54 6.84
CA GLY A 579 20.93 25.60 7.84
C GLY A 579 21.25 24.15 7.52
N THR A 580 21.58 23.39 8.57
CA THR A 580 21.85 21.95 8.50
C THR A 580 20.54 21.17 8.51
N LEU A 581 20.38 20.25 7.55
CA LEU A 581 19.23 19.33 7.51
C LEU A 581 19.57 17.99 8.13
N VAL A 582 20.71 17.41 7.77
CA VAL A 582 21.15 16.09 8.20
C VAL A 582 22.61 16.17 8.64
N HIS A 583 22.82 16.02 9.93
CA HIS A 583 24.11 15.99 10.59
C HIS A 583 24.44 14.55 11.01
N VAL A 584 25.66 14.08 10.74
CA VAL A 584 26.12 12.75 11.17
C VAL A 584 27.36 12.88 12.04
N SER A 585 27.37 12.23 13.20
CA SER A 585 28.48 12.28 14.16
C SER A 585 28.78 10.91 14.77
N GLU A 586 29.98 10.71 15.29
CA GLU A 586 30.30 9.49 16.06
C GLU A 586 29.63 9.49 17.44
N ASN A 587 29.58 10.63 18.12
CA ASN A 587 29.06 10.74 19.48
C ASN A 587 27.71 11.46 19.49
N ARG A 588 26.84 11.12 20.46
CA ARG A 588 25.50 11.72 20.60
C ARG A 588 25.52 13.19 21.02
N ASP A 589 26.60 13.61 21.66
CA ASP A 589 26.86 15.02 21.96
C ASP A 589 27.48 15.76 20.76
N GLU A 590 27.61 15.08 19.61
CA GLU A 590 28.16 15.58 18.35
C GLU A 590 29.64 15.98 18.41
N SER A 591 30.35 15.49 19.44
CA SER A 591 31.80 15.56 19.49
C SER A 591 32.46 14.49 18.60
N GLY A 592 33.74 14.68 18.28
CA GLY A 592 34.54 13.72 17.52
C GLY A 592 34.39 13.88 16.01
N TRP A 593 34.45 12.77 15.28
CA TRP A 593 34.17 12.75 13.83
C TRP A 593 32.73 13.17 13.54
N CYS A 594 32.55 14.14 12.63
CA CYS A 594 31.22 14.58 12.20
C CYS A 594 31.25 15.25 10.82
N VAL A 595 30.13 15.14 10.10
CA VAL A 595 29.90 15.69 8.74
C VAL A 595 28.42 16.04 8.58
N ASP A 596 28.11 17.22 8.04
CA ASP A 596 26.74 17.50 7.58
C ASP A 596 26.56 16.89 6.20
N PHE A 597 25.69 15.88 6.08
CA PHE A 597 25.40 15.18 4.83
C PHE A 597 24.45 15.96 3.93
N MET A 598 23.60 16.81 4.53
CA MET A 598 22.64 17.60 3.79
C MET A 598 22.34 18.92 4.49
N GLY A 599 22.18 19.99 3.72
CA GLY A 599 21.81 21.31 4.24
C GLY A 599 21.75 22.37 3.15
N PHE A 600 21.76 23.63 3.57
CA PHE A 600 21.64 24.78 2.67
C PHE A 600 22.89 25.65 2.67
N SER A 601 23.23 26.22 1.52
CA SER A 601 24.14 27.37 1.45
C SER A 601 23.47 28.61 2.05
N SER A 602 24.26 29.65 2.33
CA SER A 602 23.76 30.97 2.77
C SER A 602 22.83 31.63 1.74
N SER A 603 22.92 31.24 0.46
CA SER A 603 22.05 31.65 -0.64
C SER A 603 20.84 30.73 -0.86
N GLY A 604 20.68 29.69 -0.04
CA GLY A 604 19.52 28.81 -0.05
C GLY A 604 19.56 27.68 -1.07
N HIS A 605 20.73 27.38 -1.67
CA HIS A 605 20.92 26.17 -2.49
C HIS A 605 20.92 24.95 -1.58
N ILE A 606 20.19 23.90 -1.96
CA ILE A 606 20.28 22.60 -1.28
C ILE A 606 21.60 21.92 -1.66
N ILE A 607 22.30 21.34 -0.70
CA ILE A 607 23.61 20.70 -0.89
C ILE A 607 23.58 19.31 -0.27
N GLY A 608 24.05 18.32 -1.04
CA GLY A 608 24.37 16.98 -0.53
C GLY A 608 25.88 16.81 -0.43
N VAL A 609 26.35 16.19 0.65
CA VAL A 609 27.77 16.09 0.99
C VAL A 609 28.14 14.65 1.37
N SER A 610 29.37 14.27 1.03
CA SER A 610 30.08 13.13 1.62
C SER A 610 31.54 13.48 1.91
N TYR A 611 32.28 12.57 2.53
CA TYR A 611 33.63 12.81 3.04
C TYR A 611 34.58 11.67 2.67
N ASP A 612 35.72 12.00 2.08
CA ASP A 612 36.77 11.05 1.66
C ASP A 612 38.15 11.35 2.30
N GLY A 613 38.15 12.14 3.38
CA GLY A 613 39.34 12.83 3.91
C GLY A 613 39.26 14.35 3.69
N VAL A 614 38.51 14.77 2.67
CA VAL A 614 38.07 16.14 2.44
C VAL A 614 36.59 16.16 2.03
N ILE A 615 35.95 17.32 2.09
CA ILE A 615 34.54 17.47 1.73
C ILE A 615 34.34 17.31 0.21
N ARG A 616 33.29 16.56 -0.15
CA ARG A 616 32.80 16.39 -1.52
C ARG A 616 31.32 16.71 -1.56
N ASP A 617 30.93 17.66 -2.39
CA ASP A 617 29.58 18.17 -2.41
C ASP A 617 28.95 18.17 -3.80
N VAL A 618 27.62 18.11 -3.82
CA VAL A 618 26.78 18.37 -4.99
C VAL A 618 25.85 19.51 -4.63
N VAL A 619 26.01 20.63 -5.33
CA VAL A 619 25.17 21.82 -5.13
C VAL A 619 23.96 21.74 -6.05
N GLY A 620 22.78 21.78 -5.45
CA GLY A 620 21.50 21.76 -6.14
C GLY A 620 20.86 23.14 -6.32
N PRO A 621 19.58 23.19 -6.75
CA PRO A 621 18.87 24.45 -6.96
C PRO A 621 18.57 25.18 -5.65
N VAL A 622 18.20 26.46 -5.76
CA VAL A 622 17.60 27.19 -4.64
C VAL A 622 16.21 26.61 -4.37
N VAL A 623 15.99 26.15 -3.14
CA VAL A 623 14.67 25.65 -2.70
C VAL A 623 13.81 26.83 -2.29
N SER A 624 12.59 26.91 -2.80
CA SER A 624 11.62 27.96 -2.46
C SER A 624 11.07 27.78 -1.05
N THR A 625 10.73 28.89 -0.38
CA THR A 625 10.09 28.85 0.94
C THR A 625 8.62 28.47 0.83
N ASN A 626 8.09 27.84 1.88
CA ASN A 626 6.68 27.44 2.02
C ASN A 626 6.16 26.50 0.93
N VAL A 627 7.05 25.78 0.25
CA VAL A 627 6.72 24.74 -0.72
C VAL A 627 7.33 23.42 -0.27
N TRP A 628 6.52 22.37 -0.19
CA TRP A 628 7.03 21.03 0.05
C TRP A 628 7.92 20.59 -1.11
N THR A 629 9.15 20.22 -0.78
CA THR A 629 10.17 19.76 -1.70
C THR A 629 10.72 18.44 -1.18
N HIS A 630 10.74 17.42 -2.03
CA HIS A 630 11.40 16.17 -1.72
C HIS A 630 12.88 16.31 -2.02
N VAL A 631 13.73 15.85 -1.10
CA VAL A 631 15.18 15.85 -1.27
C VAL A 631 15.72 14.48 -0.86
N ALA A 632 16.61 13.94 -1.67
CA ALA A 632 17.32 12.73 -1.33
C ALA A 632 18.81 12.82 -1.70
N THR A 633 19.63 12.19 -0.88
CA THR A 633 21.06 11.95 -1.16
C THR A 633 21.32 10.46 -1.14
N THR A 634 22.02 9.95 -2.15
CA THR A 634 22.42 8.55 -2.24
C THR A 634 23.93 8.46 -2.37
N PHE A 635 24.53 7.37 -1.87
CA PHE A 635 25.96 7.14 -1.96
C PHE A 635 26.27 5.69 -2.30
N SER A 636 27.19 5.49 -3.23
CA SER A 636 27.99 4.27 -3.38
C SER A 636 29.39 4.63 -3.87
N THR A 637 30.34 3.70 -3.75
CA THR A 637 31.71 3.93 -4.25
C THR A 637 31.78 4.14 -5.77
N THR A 638 30.80 3.61 -6.50
CA THR A 638 30.74 3.71 -7.97
C THR A 638 30.23 5.07 -8.42
N ASN A 639 29.21 5.60 -7.74
CA ASN A 639 28.52 6.81 -8.17
C ASN A 639 28.83 8.03 -7.30
N GLY A 640 29.57 7.83 -6.21
CA GLY A 640 29.76 8.83 -5.17
C GLY A 640 28.46 9.32 -4.57
N VAL A 641 28.48 10.53 -4.02
CA VAL A 641 27.24 11.15 -3.53
C VAL A 641 26.45 11.71 -4.71
N ARG A 642 25.15 11.40 -4.74
CA ARG A 642 24.19 11.94 -5.69
C ARG A 642 23.13 12.72 -4.96
N LEU A 643 22.69 13.84 -5.53
CA LEU A 643 21.63 14.67 -4.98
C LEU A 643 20.42 14.62 -5.91
N TYR A 644 19.24 14.37 -5.35
CA TYR A 644 17.97 14.37 -6.04
C TYR A 644 17.04 15.40 -5.41
N VAL A 645 16.24 16.06 -6.25
CA VAL A 645 15.19 17.00 -5.82
C VAL A 645 13.92 16.66 -6.59
N ASN A 646 12.82 16.43 -5.88
CA ASN A 646 11.52 16.02 -6.43
C ASN A 646 11.66 14.83 -7.40
N GLY A 647 12.40 13.81 -6.99
CA GLY A 647 12.65 12.60 -7.78
C GLY A 647 13.67 12.76 -8.92
N SER A 648 14.08 13.99 -9.25
CA SER A 648 15.02 14.25 -10.37
C SER A 648 16.46 14.30 -9.88
N LEU A 649 17.36 13.60 -10.57
CA LEU A 649 18.80 13.66 -10.31
C LEU A 649 19.34 15.04 -10.68
N ILE A 650 19.98 15.71 -9.72
CA ILE A 650 20.56 17.04 -9.90
C ILE A 650 22.05 16.95 -10.25
N GLY A 651 22.78 16.05 -9.59
CA GLY A 651 24.21 15.89 -9.82
C GLY A 651 24.82 14.76 -9.02
N SER A 652 26.11 14.51 -9.29
CA SER A 652 26.92 13.46 -8.69
C SER A 652 28.37 13.91 -8.62
N THR A 653 29.10 13.46 -7.59
CA THR A 653 30.55 13.65 -7.50
C THR A 653 31.35 12.69 -8.39
N GLY A 654 30.69 11.67 -8.98
CA GLY A 654 31.36 10.51 -9.56
C GLY A 654 31.98 9.61 -8.49
N ALA A 655 32.62 8.52 -8.93
CA ALA A 655 33.23 7.52 -8.06
C ALA A 655 34.14 8.15 -7.01
N MET A 656 33.91 7.80 -5.74
CA MET A 656 34.69 8.28 -4.61
C MET A 656 34.66 7.27 -3.46
N VAL A 657 35.55 7.47 -2.50
CA VAL A 657 35.60 6.70 -1.25
C VAL A 657 34.80 7.45 -0.18
N TYR A 658 34.15 6.74 0.72
CA TYR A 658 33.57 7.33 1.94
C TYR A 658 34.41 6.92 3.14
N SER A 659 34.94 7.91 3.85
CA SER A 659 35.72 7.74 5.07
C SER A 659 34.81 7.94 6.30
N ALA A 660 34.39 6.83 6.90
CA ALA A 660 33.48 6.85 8.05
C ALA A 660 34.22 7.04 9.39
N SER A 661 33.44 7.18 10.48
CA SER A 661 33.95 7.28 11.85
C SER A 661 34.60 6.00 12.40
N GLY A 662 34.28 4.83 11.84
CA GLY A 662 34.63 3.54 12.41
C GLY A 662 33.82 3.16 13.67
N LYS A 663 32.77 3.91 13.99
CA LYS A 663 31.90 3.73 15.18
C LYS A 663 30.42 3.81 14.79
N VAL A 664 29.54 3.32 15.65
CA VAL A 664 28.09 3.52 15.50
C VAL A 664 27.78 5.02 15.49
N ASN A 665 27.13 5.50 14.44
CA ASN A 665 26.87 6.92 14.29
C ASN A 665 25.51 7.37 14.88
N THR A 666 25.47 8.66 15.16
CA THR A 666 24.28 9.46 15.46
C THR A 666 23.90 10.26 14.23
N VAL A 667 22.60 10.40 13.95
CA VAL A 667 22.04 11.31 12.96
C VAL A 667 21.22 12.38 13.69
N THR A 668 21.57 13.65 13.52
CA THR A 668 20.78 14.78 14.02
C THR A 668 20.14 15.52 12.84
N LEU A 669 18.83 15.72 12.91
CA LEU A 669 18.05 16.45 11.92
C LEU A 669 17.79 17.89 12.37
N GLY A 670 17.84 18.79 11.40
CA GLY A 670 17.44 20.19 11.51
C GLY A 670 18.39 21.11 12.27
N ASN A 671 19.50 20.59 12.80
CA ASN A 671 20.53 21.38 13.47
C ASN A 671 21.84 20.59 13.61
N HIS A 672 22.95 21.30 13.72
CA HIS A 672 24.18 20.77 14.31
C HIS A 672 24.39 21.49 15.66
N ARG A 673 24.60 20.74 16.73
CA ARG A 673 24.67 21.20 18.12
C ARG A 673 26.07 21.68 18.52
N VAL A 674 27.11 21.28 17.78
CA VAL A 674 28.51 21.64 18.09
C VAL A 674 29.20 22.24 16.86
N GLY A 675 29.72 23.46 17.00
CA GLY A 675 30.37 24.22 15.91
C GLY A 675 31.79 23.78 15.55
N GLY A 676 32.07 22.46 15.53
CA GLY A 676 33.42 21.88 15.36
C GLY A 676 33.59 20.92 14.19
N CYS A 677 32.55 20.72 13.37
CA CYS A 677 32.60 19.79 12.24
C CYS A 677 33.34 20.41 11.05
N SER A 678 33.96 19.55 10.23
CA SER A 678 34.80 19.98 9.09
C SER A 678 34.07 21.02 8.24
N VAL A 679 34.72 22.17 8.03
CA VAL A 679 34.13 23.38 7.43
C VAL A 679 33.52 23.05 6.08
N ASN A 680 32.19 23.07 6.02
CA ASN A 680 31.40 22.50 4.95
C ASN A 680 30.97 23.58 3.94
N SER A 681 30.52 23.18 2.75
CA SER A 681 29.83 24.07 1.80
C SER A 681 28.39 24.40 2.21
N ILE A 682 27.87 23.68 3.19
CA ILE A 682 26.63 23.99 3.91
C ILE A 682 26.91 25.13 4.91
N ASP A 683 26.06 26.14 4.91
CA ASP A 683 26.12 27.24 5.88
C ASP A 683 25.56 26.72 7.23
N PRO A 684 26.41 26.58 8.26
CA PRO A 684 26.05 25.90 9.49
C PRO A 684 24.98 26.68 10.24
N GLY A 685 23.92 25.99 10.64
CA GLY A 685 22.92 26.55 11.54
C GLY A 685 21.67 25.69 11.64
N THR A 686 20.64 26.22 12.28
CA THR A 686 19.35 25.57 12.37
C THR A 686 18.61 25.67 11.04
N PHE A 687 18.06 24.55 10.58
CA PHE A 687 17.02 24.55 9.56
C PHE A 687 15.71 25.11 10.16
N TYR A 688 15.15 26.13 9.53
CA TYR A 688 13.84 26.66 9.88
C TYR A 688 12.80 26.18 8.88
N GLY A 689 11.82 25.43 9.36
CA GLY A 689 10.76 24.88 8.52
C GLY A 689 10.11 23.62 9.08
N TYR A 690 9.58 22.82 8.17
CA TYR A 690 8.93 21.54 8.46
C TYR A 690 9.69 20.42 7.74
N LEU A 691 9.78 19.27 8.39
CA LEU A 691 10.35 18.04 7.86
C LEU A 691 9.31 16.94 7.97
N ASP A 692 9.28 16.05 7.00
CA ASP A 692 8.38 14.91 7.02
C ASP A 692 9.01 13.69 6.32
N GLU A 693 8.51 12.49 6.63
CA GLU A 693 8.80 11.27 5.89
C GLU A 693 10.30 10.93 5.79
N PHE A 694 11.05 11.12 6.88
CA PHE A 694 12.49 10.86 6.93
C PHE A 694 12.77 9.36 6.84
N ARG A 695 13.61 8.97 5.87
CA ARG A 695 14.02 7.58 5.65
C ARG A 695 15.52 7.49 5.46
N LEU A 696 16.11 6.45 6.04
CA LEU A 696 17.51 6.07 5.81
C LEU A 696 17.58 4.61 5.34
N TYR A 697 18.39 4.36 4.32
CA TYR A 697 18.63 3.04 3.75
C TYR A 697 20.11 2.68 3.81
N SER A 698 20.41 1.40 4.02
CA SER A 698 21.76 0.81 3.99
C SER A 698 22.21 0.40 2.57
N ARG A 699 21.64 1.06 1.57
CA ARG A 699 21.97 0.87 0.15
C ARG A 699 21.87 2.18 -0.62
N GLU A 700 22.44 2.17 -1.81
CA GLU A 700 22.15 3.20 -2.80
C GLU A 700 20.75 2.96 -3.40
N LEU A 701 19.86 3.94 -3.30
CA LEU A 701 18.57 3.91 -3.98
C LEU A 701 18.76 4.11 -5.48
N SER A 702 18.00 3.36 -6.28
CA SER A 702 17.92 3.59 -7.72
C SER A 702 17.13 4.87 -8.01
N PRO A 703 17.29 5.49 -9.19
CA PRO A 703 16.45 6.63 -9.58
C PRO A 703 14.95 6.33 -9.50
N VAL A 704 14.54 5.09 -9.79
CA VAL A 704 13.13 4.65 -9.70
C VAL A 704 12.65 4.67 -8.25
N ASP A 705 13.46 4.15 -7.31
CA ASP A 705 13.12 4.19 -5.88
C ASP A 705 12.93 5.64 -5.39
N VAL A 706 13.84 6.54 -5.80
CA VAL A 706 13.77 7.97 -5.40
C VAL A 706 12.54 8.66 -5.98
N ILE A 707 12.16 8.34 -7.23
CA ILE A 707 10.93 8.86 -7.85
C ILE A 707 9.68 8.39 -7.10
N ALA A 708 9.64 7.13 -6.66
CA ALA A 708 8.53 6.60 -5.87
C ALA A 708 8.38 7.37 -4.54
N LEU A 709 9.49 7.62 -3.82
CA LEU A 709 9.48 8.39 -2.56
C LEU A 709 9.11 9.88 -2.76
N ALA A 710 9.37 10.43 -3.95
CA ALA A 710 9.00 11.80 -4.33
C ALA A 710 7.52 11.95 -4.72
N ASN A 711 6.78 10.84 -4.83
CA ASN A 711 5.35 10.83 -5.16
C ASN A 711 4.58 9.93 -4.17
N PRO A 712 4.60 10.27 -2.87
CA PRO A 712 3.99 9.47 -1.82
C PRO A 712 2.46 9.53 -1.84
#